data_AF-A0A2A4QD18-F1
#
_entry.id   AF-A0A2A4QD18-F1
#
_cell.length_a   1.000
_cell.length_b   1.000
_cell.length_c   1.000
_cell.angle_alpha   90.00
_cell.angle_beta   90.00
_cell.angle_gamma   90.00
#
_symmetry.space_group_name_H-M   'P 1'
#
loop_
_entity.id
_entity.type
_entity.pdbx_description
1 polymer ?
#
loop_
_entity_poly.entity_id
_entity_poly.type
_entity_poly.pdbx_seq_one_letter_code
_entity_poly.pdbx_strand_id
1 'polypeptide(L)'
;MSQECGIIYVTPTGASSGTAGTKATPASLTYGLSLATSADNQIWLASGNYSISTTLFMISDVTVEGGFDQASWIKTNNVPSVINRDNSNMQTLPNRLVAVECTGITNFRLQDLTINVANGLGNGVSIYGIHLDGCTNYSVTRCIVITGNATGGLQGGPGIGGISGANGSPGQGGDGNGGCCTGGGAAGSGSYVGSNAGGVGGDGGARGGGGCPCGSSAPDGILGQNGAGTGGGTGGAGGLGYCVPLCASTGCDAGPANAGDNGIDGANGLDGAAGVTGTPTFGNYFVNGDGVPGVNGDNGAGGGGGGGGGSQGCLSTCWPLPNNNGSGAGGGGGGEGGQGGFGATGGTGGGGSFPIYIFNNLTGTEVKDCSLNSGLQGLGGLGGIPGGLGGGSGVGAISVSSDCDLGDPGDGGDGGVGGMGGNGGNGASGVSFPLFEDPFGLAVAQSDMRSQVEPQIFVKNTGCTWSDIEFYTDASGIILWYFDGGAMPLTATGDSAIIQYSSMGRHTITLVVDGVPYIFTDFVGIFSDGIIPIIISADSVTCPGTNATFTSSISNAVYYDWVVYDTPIVGFSGAGTTSINHAFADTGTYIITLQTTSICCGRSKIDTFEVIVAPVLTPLVYVSVTSAAICAGDQTTFGAVPINGGTSPIYQWLVNGSPVGSGTNTFSSSSLSDGDIITCFMISNYPCAVPIDATSIPITIEVNPLPVVACNISNVYLGAFTIFDATTSTGSAPFTYNWEFGDGGIETGATTSHYYGSTGSYYYSVTVTDSNGCVGVCSDNITIIVAPTVDASFTSNSIPACDSTTVTFTDASNGSPISWYWDFGDGVTIGPGSGPITGIPNTSGTYDNPTHVYSYVSPGVYNVTLVASNGVYADTVLYPNYVVVKLSPIAGLTSLDTSGCTSISTQFRDASPGGFWFLWDFDDATTSTRQNPSHSYTSVGTYNVSVTVWNQDSTCMDMASMSINVYETPFANFMRDTACSSVPIQFTNLSFVTGNSTITGYEWDFGDGTDSITDTDPIHTYDPGGTYYASMIATSNFGCKDTAFDTILIYTKPVAMFDAVPDSVTILSPEITFTDQTVSDSIATWNWQFGNGDSSIATDPVHEYLDTGFYMVLLTVVDTNGCFDTVSRRIDILPDYIFFLPNTFTPNQDGINELFIPLSTGLNESGYNFYIFTRWGDAIFHTTDINEGWTGLANNGTELAQTGVYVWLVLSKDLGGANHQYTGHVTLIR
;
A
#
# COMPACT_ATOMS: atom_id res chain seq x y z
N MET A 1 9.00 -37.22 13.97
CA MET A 1 8.82 -38.05 12.76
C MET A 1 7.38 -37.87 12.30
N SER A 2 7.14 -37.04 11.28
CA SER A 2 5.77 -36.73 10.82
C SER A 2 5.69 -36.04 9.44
N GLN A 3 6.82 -35.80 8.77
CA GLN A 3 6.89 -35.12 7.47
C GLN A 3 7.66 -36.02 6.49
N GLU A 4 7.22 -36.10 5.24
CA GLU A 4 7.96 -36.79 4.18
C GLU A 4 8.69 -35.73 3.35
N CYS A 5 10.02 -35.67 3.44
CA CYS A 5 10.88 -34.81 2.62
C CYS A 5 10.50 -33.31 2.60
N GLY A 6 10.15 -32.75 3.78
CA GLY A 6 9.74 -31.33 3.89
C GLY A 6 8.31 -31.03 3.44
N ILE A 7 7.54 -32.06 3.07
CA ILE A 7 6.13 -31.94 2.67
C ILE A 7 5.22 -32.42 3.81
N ILE A 8 4.24 -31.59 4.14
CA ILE A 8 3.18 -31.79 5.12
C ILE A 8 1.88 -32.04 4.35
N TYR A 9 1.39 -33.26 4.41
CA TYR A 9 0.19 -33.68 3.71
C TYR A 9 -1.06 -33.32 4.52
N VAL A 10 -2.01 -32.61 3.91
CA VAL A 10 -3.19 -32.05 4.57
C VAL A 10 -4.48 -32.48 3.86
N THR A 11 -5.50 -32.89 4.62
CA THR A 11 -6.84 -33.23 4.10
C THR A 11 -7.94 -32.60 4.95
N PRO A 12 -9.17 -32.42 4.42
CA PRO A 12 -10.26 -31.77 5.18
C PRO A 12 -10.61 -32.47 6.51
N THR A 13 -10.39 -33.78 6.57
CA THR A 13 -10.64 -34.64 7.74
C THR A 13 -9.33 -35.17 8.35
N GLY A 14 -8.20 -34.52 8.10
CA GLY A 14 -6.91 -34.96 8.61
C GLY A 14 -6.80 -34.85 10.13
N ALA A 15 -5.81 -35.54 10.70
CA ALA A 15 -5.62 -35.59 12.15
C ALA A 15 -5.10 -34.24 12.69
N SER A 16 -5.60 -33.84 13.87
CA SER A 16 -5.19 -32.61 14.57
C SER A 16 -4.12 -32.83 15.65
N SER A 17 -3.54 -34.02 15.73
CA SER A 17 -2.47 -34.39 16.66
C SER A 17 -1.76 -35.68 16.24
N GLY A 18 -0.63 -36.01 16.86
CA GLY A 18 0.11 -37.26 16.66
C GLY A 18 1.06 -37.23 15.45
N THR A 19 1.23 -38.35 14.76
CA THR A 19 2.10 -38.48 13.57
C THR A 19 1.45 -37.92 12.29
N ALA A 20 0.61 -36.89 12.41
CA ALA A 20 -0.08 -36.30 11.27
C ALA A 20 0.88 -35.51 10.37
N GLY A 21 0.57 -35.40 9.08
CA GLY A 21 1.38 -34.69 8.09
C GLY A 21 2.11 -35.60 7.09
N THR A 22 1.86 -36.91 7.09
CA THR A 22 2.38 -37.88 6.11
C THR A 22 1.30 -38.25 5.07
N LYS A 23 1.67 -38.85 3.93
CA LYS A 23 0.68 -39.33 2.94
C LYS A 23 -0.30 -40.34 3.54
N ALA A 24 0.20 -41.19 4.45
CA ALA A 24 -0.58 -42.22 5.12
C ALA A 24 -1.46 -41.68 6.27
N THR A 25 -1.02 -40.63 6.94
CA THR A 25 -1.78 -39.93 8.00
C THR A 25 -1.73 -38.41 7.80
N PRO A 26 -2.57 -37.84 6.92
CA PRO A 26 -2.59 -36.41 6.67
C PRO A 26 -3.08 -35.60 7.87
N ALA A 27 -2.62 -34.35 7.99
CA ALA A 27 -3.03 -33.41 9.03
C ALA A 27 -4.29 -32.62 8.65
N SER A 28 -5.00 -32.07 9.64
CA SER A 28 -5.98 -31.00 9.38
C SER A 28 -5.25 -29.71 9.01
N LEU A 29 -5.89 -28.79 8.29
CA LEU A 29 -5.25 -27.56 7.79
C LEU A 29 -4.55 -26.74 8.90
N THR A 30 -5.25 -26.46 10.00
CA THR A 30 -4.70 -25.71 11.14
C THR A 30 -3.54 -26.45 11.80
N TYR A 31 -3.59 -27.78 11.90
CA TYR A 31 -2.50 -28.56 12.49
C TYR A 31 -1.30 -28.67 11.53
N GLY A 32 -1.54 -28.81 10.23
CA GLY A 32 -0.51 -28.81 9.18
C GLY A 32 0.35 -27.56 9.21
N LEU A 33 -0.26 -26.38 9.36
CA LEU A 33 0.49 -25.12 9.56
C LEU A 33 1.31 -25.11 10.86
N SER A 34 0.78 -25.67 11.95
CA SER A 34 1.55 -25.79 13.22
C SER A 34 2.69 -26.82 13.18
N LEU A 35 2.69 -27.71 12.18
CA LEU A 35 3.78 -28.64 11.91
C LEU A 35 4.88 -28.01 11.03
N ALA A 36 4.59 -26.92 10.33
CA ALA A 36 5.58 -26.22 9.53
C ALA A 36 6.57 -25.44 10.41
N THR A 37 7.84 -25.49 10.03
CA THR A 37 8.95 -24.76 10.66
C THR A 37 9.53 -23.75 9.67
N SER A 38 10.44 -22.87 10.13
CA SER A 38 11.13 -21.87 9.32
C SER A 38 12.23 -22.48 8.41
N ALA A 39 11.88 -23.50 7.64
CA ALA A 39 12.78 -24.25 6.77
C ALA A 39 12.00 -24.84 5.58
N ASP A 40 11.71 -24.00 4.58
CA ASP A 40 11.12 -24.33 3.27
C ASP A 40 10.04 -25.43 3.28
N ASN A 41 9.10 -25.37 4.24
CA ASN A 41 8.09 -26.41 4.37
C ASN A 41 6.96 -26.21 3.35
N GLN A 42 6.55 -27.32 2.73
CA GLN A 42 5.38 -27.35 1.86
C GLN A 42 4.20 -27.96 2.58
N ILE A 43 3.02 -27.38 2.37
CA ILE A 43 1.76 -27.90 2.87
C ILE A 43 0.89 -28.23 1.66
N TRP A 44 0.81 -29.51 1.32
CA TRP A 44 0.03 -30.01 0.20
C TRP A 44 -1.39 -30.31 0.66
N LEU A 45 -2.35 -29.49 0.23
CA LEU A 45 -3.77 -29.66 0.52
C LEU A 45 -4.38 -30.55 -0.56
N ALA A 46 -4.89 -31.71 -0.14
CA ALA A 46 -5.77 -32.50 -1.00
C ALA A 46 -7.02 -31.69 -1.40
N SER A 47 -7.53 -31.94 -2.59
CA SER A 47 -8.75 -31.36 -3.11
C SER A 47 -9.94 -31.67 -2.18
N GLY A 48 -10.73 -30.65 -1.85
CA GLY A 48 -11.83 -30.77 -0.90
C GLY A 48 -12.11 -29.49 -0.11
N ASN A 49 -13.14 -29.55 0.73
CA ASN A 49 -13.66 -28.41 1.49
C ASN A 49 -13.11 -28.39 2.92
N TYR A 50 -12.12 -27.55 3.16
CA TYR A 50 -11.64 -27.16 4.48
C TYR A 50 -12.58 -26.12 5.07
N SER A 51 -12.86 -26.20 6.38
CA SER A 51 -13.66 -25.19 7.09
C SER A 51 -12.83 -24.63 8.24
N ILE A 52 -12.72 -23.30 8.32
CA ILE A 52 -11.99 -22.60 9.36
C ILE A 52 -12.90 -21.58 10.07
N SER A 53 -12.85 -21.60 11.40
CA SER A 53 -13.61 -20.73 12.30
C SER A 53 -12.77 -19.60 12.91
N THR A 54 -11.48 -19.57 12.59
CA THR A 54 -10.51 -18.55 12.98
C THR A 54 -9.70 -18.16 11.74
N THR A 55 -9.05 -16.99 11.79
CA THR A 55 -8.08 -16.61 10.77
C THR A 55 -6.96 -17.64 10.66
N LEU A 56 -6.53 -17.92 9.43
CA LEU A 56 -5.38 -18.75 9.12
C LEU A 56 -4.12 -17.86 9.07
N PHE A 57 -3.34 -17.88 10.14
CA PHE A 57 -2.08 -17.14 10.19
C PHE A 57 -1.00 -17.88 9.40
N MET A 58 -0.43 -17.20 8.40
CA MET A 58 0.70 -17.69 7.64
C MET A 58 2.01 -17.45 8.40
N ILE A 59 3.03 -18.27 8.09
CA ILE A 59 4.39 -18.13 8.61
C ILE A 59 5.38 -17.97 7.44
N SER A 60 6.55 -17.41 7.71
CA SER A 60 7.62 -17.25 6.71
C SER A 60 8.12 -18.60 6.19
N ASP A 61 8.68 -18.59 4.97
CA ASP A 61 9.35 -19.74 4.34
C ASP A 61 8.46 -20.99 4.20
N VAL A 62 7.15 -20.79 3.94
CA VAL A 62 6.15 -21.84 3.76
C VAL A 62 5.35 -21.67 2.47
N THR A 63 5.21 -22.77 1.72
CA THR A 63 4.30 -22.84 0.57
C THR A 63 3.06 -23.67 0.91
N VAL A 64 1.86 -23.08 0.79
CA VAL A 64 0.58 -23.78 0.89
C VAL A 64 0.02 -23.97 -0.52
N GLU A 65 -0.19 -25.22 -0.92
CA GLU A 65 -0.44 -25.61 -2.30
C GLU A 65 -1.63 -26.57 -2.37
N GLY A 66 -2.64 -26.21 -3.17
CA GLY A 66 -3.83 -27.03 -3.40
C GLY A 66 -3.77 -27.91 -4.65
N GLY A 67 -4.88 -28.57 -4.95
CA GLY A 67 -5.06 -29.31 -6.20
C GLY A 67 -4.52 -30.74 -6.21
N PHE A 68 -4.20 -31.33 -5.06
CA PHE A 68 -3.74 -32.73 -5.01
C PHE A 68 -4.93 -33.71 -4.88
N ASP A 69 -4.96 -34.79 -5.64
CA ASP A 69 -5.92 -35.88 -5.38
C ASP A 69 -5.63 -36.57 -4.03
N GLN A 70 -6.65 -36.75 -3.20
CA GLN A 70 -6.48 -37.26 -1.83
C GLN A 70 -5.91 -38.69 -1.77
N ALA A 71 -6.19 -39.53 -2.79
CA ALA A 71 -5.80 -40.93 -2.78
C ALA A 71 -4.41 -41.18 -3.38
N SER A 72 -4.07 -40.46 -4.45
CA SER A 72 -2.85 -40.65 -5.24
C SER A 72 -1.78 -39.58 -4.99
N TRP A 73 -2.13 -38.43 -4.41
CA TRP A 73 -1.28 -37.24 -4.29
C TRP A 73 -0.71 -36.75 -5.63
N ILE A 74 -1.41 -37.05 -6.74
CA ILE A 74 -1.16 -36.47 -8.05
C ILE A 74 -1.73 -35.05 -8.05
N LYS A 75 -0.94 -34.07 -8.49
CA LYS A 75 -1.39 -32.69 -8.62
C LYS A 75 -2.24 -32.54 -9.88
N THR A 76 -3.33 -31.79 -9.80
CA THR A 76 -4.21 -31.44 -10.92
C THR A 76 -4.62 -29.97 -10.86
N ASN A 77 -4.77 -29.32 -12.02
CA ASN A 77 -5.38 -27.99 -12.13
C ASN A 77 -6.93 -28.01 -12.07
N ASN A 78 -7.55 -29.20 -12.10
CA ASN A 78 -9.00 -29.37 -12.23
C ASN A 78 -9.77 -29.00 -10.96
N VAL A 79 -9.39 -29.58 -9.82
CA VAL A 79 -10.13 -29.45 -8.56
C VAL A 79 -9.27 -28.71 -7.53
N PRO A 80 -9.45 -27.38 -7.34
CA PRO A 80 -8.70 -26.63 -6.34
C PRO A 80 -9.08 -27.04 -4.91
N SER A 81 -8.18 -26.75 -3.96
CA SER A 81 -8.43 -27.01 -2.54
C SER A 81 -9.18 -25.84 -1.92
N VAL A 82 -10.37 -26.07 -1.36
CA VAL A 82 -11.34 -25.02 -1.01
C VAL A 82 -11.32 -24.74 0.49
N ILE A 83 -10.86 -23.55 0.90
CA ILE A 83 -10.88 -23.06 2.27
C ILE A 83 -12.12 -22.19 2.48
N ASN A 84 -13.00 -22.60 3.38
CA ASN A 84 -14.23 -21.89 3.73
C ASN A 84 -14.09 -21.27 5.12
N ARG A 85 -14.03 -19.94 5.18
CA ARG A 85 -14.01 -19.17 6.43
C ARG A 85 -15.44 -18.85 6.85
N ASP A 86 -15.89 -19.42 7.97
CA ASP A 86 -17.17 -19.04 8.59
C ASP A 86 -17.08 -17.64 9.22
N ASN A 87 -18.17 -17.10 9.78
CA ASN A 87 -18.23 -15.77 10.40
C ASN A 87 -18.13 -15.78 11.93
N SER A 88 -17.70 -16.88 12.54
CA SER A 88 -17.36 -16.94 13.96
C SER A 88 -15.97 -16.33 14.23
N ASN A 89 -15.72 -15.91 15.48
CA ASN A 89 -14.44 -15.35 15.93
C ASN A 89 -13.89 -14.26 14.99
N MET A 90 -14.71 -13.25 14.69
CA MET A 90 -14.26 -12.03 14.00
C MET A 90 -13.27 -11.26 14.88
N GLN A 91 -12.32 -10.58 14.25
CA GLN A 91 -11.42 -9.67 14.93
C GLN A 91 -12.18 -8.36 15.23
N THR A 92 -11.90 -7.71 16.34
CA THR A 92 -12.76 -6.64 16.89
C THR A 92 -12.11 -5.24 16.97
N LEU A 93 -10.84 -5.12 16.60
CA LEU A 93 -10.07 -3.86 16.64
C LEU A 93 -9.06 -3.80 15.47
N PRO A 94 -9.46 -3.35 14.26
CA PRO A 94 -10.82 -3.01 13.83
C PRO A 94 -11.72 -4.25 13.62
N ASN A 95 -13.01 -4.03 13.40
CA ASN A 95 -14.00 -5.08 13.15
C ASN A 95 -13.76 -5.74 11.78
N ARG A 96 -13.14 -6.92 11.75
CA ARG A 96 -12.84 -7.61 10.49
C ARG A 96 -12.96 -9.13 10.52
N LEU A 97 -13.39 -9.70 9.39
CA LEU A 97 -13.44 -11.13 9.13
C LEU A 97 -12.38 -11.50 8.09
N VAL A 98 -11.27 -12.10 8.54
CA VAL A 98 -10.14 -12.52 7.70
C VAL A 98 -10.12 -14.04 7.56
N ALA A 99 -9.92 -14.56 6.35
CA ALA A 99 -9.68 -15.99 6.13
C ALA A 99 -8.20 -16.37 6.23
N VAL A 100 -7.31 -15.70 5.50
CA VAL A 100 -5.85 -15.86 5.60
C VAL A 100 -5.20 -14.53 5.96
N GLU A 101 -4.34 -14.50 6.97
CA GLU A 101 -3.62 -13.30 7.41
C GLU A 101 -2.10 -13.51 7.37
N CYS A 102 -1.43 -12.57 6.72
CA CYS A 102 0.02 -12.48 6.57
C CYS A 102 0.41 -11.08 7.06
N THR A 103 1.20 -11.00 8.13
CA THR A 103 1.60 -9.72 8.74
C THR A 103 3.09 -9.74 9.03
N GLY A 104 3.89 -8.93 8.34
CA GLY A 104 5.34 -8.84 8.49
C GLY A 104 6.12 -10.11 8.11
N ILE A 105 5.51 -11.04 7.39
CA ILE A 105 6.14 -12.31 6.96
C ILE A 105 6.73 -12.23 5.56
N THR A 106 7.73 -13.08 5.30
CA THR A 106 8.53 -13.08 4.06
C THR A 106 8.58 -14.48 3.43
N ASN A 107 8.80 -14.56 2.12
CA ASN A 107 9.05 -15.81 1.40
C ASN A 107 7.94 -16.89 1.52
N PHE A 108 6.70 -16.51 1.78
CA PHE A 108 5.57 -17.45 1.80
C PHE A 108 4.90 -17.56 0.43
N ARG A 109 4.23 -18.68 0.15
CA ARG A 109 3.49 -18.88 -1.10
C ARG A 109 2.12 -19.48 -0.87
N LEU A 110 1.13 -18.99 -1.60
CA LEU A 110 -0.23 -19.54 -1.69
C LEU A 110 -0.51 -19.92 -3.14
N GLN A 111 -0.86 -21.18 -3.40
CA GLN A 111 -1.05 -21.66 -4.78
C GLN A 111 -2.18 -22.68 -4.90
N ASP A 112 -2.95 -22.65 -5.99
CA ASP A 112 -4.00 -23.65 -6.30
C ASP A 112 -5.14 -23.75 -5.26
N LEU A 113 -5.42 -22.64 -4.56
CA LEU A 113 -6.44 -22.56 -3.51
C LEU A 113 -7.71 -21.85 -4.01
N THR A 114 -8.87 -22.31 -3.55
CA THR A 114 -10.09 -21.50 -3.54
C THR A 114 -10.35 -21.04 -2.11
N ILE A 115 -10.54 -19.74 -1.87
CA ILE A 115 -10.84 -19.19 -0.54
C ILE A 115 -12.23 -18.55 -0.59
N ASN A 116 -13.16 -19.09 0.17
CA ASN A 116 -14.52 -18.58 0.34
C ASN A 116 -14.67 -17.97 1.74
N VAL A 117 -15.16 -16.73 1.84
CA VAL A 117 -15.41 -16.07 3.13
C VAL A 117 -16.89 -15.79 3.31
N ALA A 118 -17.44 -16.12 4.48
CA ALA A 118 -18.82 -15.82 4.84
C ALA A 118 -19.11 -14.31 4.93
N ASN A 119 -20.39 -13.94 4.92
CA ASN A 119 -20.82 -12.58 5.22
C ASN A 119 -20.47 -12.21 6.68
N GLY A 120 -20.09 -10.96 6.90
CA GLY A 120 -19.80 -10.42 8.24
C GLY A 120 -21.06 -10.37 9.12
N LEU A 121 -20.87 -10.30 10.44
CA LEU A 121 -21.95 -10.21 11.42
C LEU A 121 -21.66 -9.11 12.46
N GLY A 122 -22.65 -8.30 12.80
CA GLY A 122 -22.44 -7.08 13.58
C GLY A 122 -22.30 -5.86 12.67
N ASN A 123 -21.75 -4.76 13.16
CA ASN A 123 -21.78 -3.47 12.46
C ASN A 123 -20.37 -3.00 12.09
N GLY A 124 -20.22 -2.45 10.89
CA GLY A 124 -18.94 -1.99 10.35
C GLY A 124 -17.91 -3.11 10.21
N VAL A 125 -18.31 -4.34 9.85
CA VAL A 125 -17.40 -5.47 9.69
C VAL A 125 -16.86 -5.52 8.27
N SER A 126 -15.57 -5.26 8.12
CA SER A 126 -14.83 -5.46 6.88
C SER A 126 -14.47 -6.94 6.65
N ILE A 127 -14.35 -7.38 5.41
CA ILE A 127 -14.13 -8.78 5.04
C ILE A 127 -12.93 -8.90 4.12
N TYR A 128 -12.05 -9.84 4.43
CA TYR A 128 -10.80 -10.07 3.74
C TYR A 128 -10.63 -11.56 3.44
N GLY A 129 -10.49 -11.92 2.16
CA GLY A 129 -10.09 -13.28 1.77
C GLY A 129 -8.64 -13.54 2.17
N ILE A 130 -7.73 -12.72 1.68
CA ILE A 130 -6.33 -12.70 2.09
C ILE A 130 -5.98 -11.28 2.56
N HIS A 131 -5.47 -11.13 3.77
CA HIS A 131 -5.00 -9.87 4.34
C HIS A 131 -3.46 -9.89 4.40
N LEU A 132 -2.83 -9.00 3.62
CA LEU A 132 -1.38 -8.90 3.48
C LEU A 132 -0.91 -7.53 3.97
N ASP A 133 -0.14 -7.50 5.07
CA ASP A 133 0.35 -6.28 5.72
C ASP A 133 1.86 -6.37 5.97
N GLY A 134 2.66 -5.48 5.38
CA GLY A 134 4.11 -5.42 5.57
C GLY A 134 4.88 -6.65 5.06
N CYS A 135 4.30 -7.42 4.13
CA CYS A 135 4.88 -8.66 3.61
C CYS A 135 5.84 -8.42 2.44
N THR A 136 6.79 -9.34 2.23
CA THR A 136 7.78 -9.28 1.15
C THR A 136 8.01 -10.65 0.50
N ASN A 137 8.56 -10.69 -0.72
CA ASN A 137 8.97 -11.93 -1.39
C ASN A 137 7.90 -13.05 -1.46
N TYR A 138 6.61 -12.71 -1.46
CA TYR A 138 5.53 -13.70 -1.49
C TYR A 138 4.95 -13.91 -2.89
N SER A 139 4.36 -15.07 -3.15
CA SER A 139 3.62 -15.32 -4.39
C SER A 139 2.23 -15.90 -4.12
N VAL A 140 1.19 -15.34 -4.74
CA VAL A 140 -0.19 -15.84 -4.72
C VAL A 140 -0.58 -16.21 -6.15
N THR A 141 -0.57 -17.50 -6.49
CA THR A 141 -0.63 -17.97 -7.88
C THR A 141 -1.79 -18.94 -8.11
N ARG A 142 -2.59 -18.74 -9.18
CA ARG A 142 -3.66 -19.68 -9.59
C ARG A 142 -4.72 -19.93 -8.51
N CYS A 143 -5.02 -18.90 -7.70
CA CYS A 143 -6.02 -18.94 -6.64
C CYS A 143 -7.37 -18.34 -7.06
N ILE A 144 -8.47 -18.86 -6.52
CA ILE A 144 -9.79 -18.19 -6.55
C ILE A 144 -10.04 -17.61 -5.16
N VAL A 145 -10.47 -16.36 -5.06
CA VAL A 145 -10.88 -15.77 -3.77
C VAL A 145 -12.25 -15.11 -3.90
N ILE A 146 -13.21 -15.59 -3.12
CA ILE A 146 -14.61 -15.17 -3.10
C ILE A 146 -14.94 -14.69 -1.69
N THR A 147 -15.44 -13.47 -1.55
CA THR A 147 -15.75 -12.86 -0.26
C THR A 147 -17.23 -12.54 -0.11
N GLY A 148 -17.73 -12.69 1.12
CA GLY A 148 -19.10 -12.35 1.48
C GLY A 148 -19.33 -10.84 1.58
N ASN A 149 -20.58 -10.47 1.81
CA ASN A 149 -21.01 -9.08 1.98
C ASN A 149 -20.58 -8.53 3.34
N ALA A 150 -19.93 -7.38 3.32
CA ALA A 150 -19.58 -6.61 4.52
C ALA A 150 -20.82 -5.98 5.16
N THR A 151 -20.71 -5.59 6.43
CA THR A 151 -21.87 -5.09 7.18
C THR A 151 -21.89 -3.57 7.31
N GLY A 152 -23.09 -3.00 7.31
CA GLY A 152 -23.29 -1.56 7.47
C GLY A 152 -22.97 -1.06 8.87
N GLY A 153 -22.83 0.26 9.00
CA GLY A 153 -22.55 0.93 10.26
C GLY A 153 -23.75 1.06 11.19
N LEU A 154 -23.48 1.33 12.47
CA LEU A 154 -24.50 1.70 13.46
C LEU A 154 -25.04 3.10 13.16
N GLN A 155 -26.36 3.27 13.31
CA GLN A 155 -26.98 4.59 13.33
C GLN A 155 -26.52 5.39 14.54
N GLY A 156 -26.32 6.70 14.36
CA GLY A 156 -26.00 7.65 15.41
C GLY A 156 -27.13 7.80 16.45
N GLY A 157 -26.77 8.13 17.69
CA GLY A 157 -27.71 8.38 18.77
C GLY A 157 -28.41 9.73 18.64
N PRO A 158 -29.70 9.85 19.03
CA PRO A 158 -30.46 11.09 18.93
C PRO A 158 -29.90 12.21 19.80
N GLY A 159 -30.00 13.45 19.33
CA GLY A 159 -29.61 14.64 20.08
C GLY A 159 -30.56 14.95 21.24
N ILE A 160 -30.06 15.66 22.26
CA ILE A 160 -30.85 16.06 23.45
C ILE A 160 -31.29 17.51 23.27
N GLY A 161 -32.60 17.76 23.30
CA GLY A 161 -33.19 19.11 23.17
C GLY A 161 -32.75 20.05 24.29
N GLY A 162 -32.70 21.36 23.99
CA GLY A 162 -32.32 22.41 24.94
C GLY A 162 -33.31 22.63 26.08
N ILE A 163 -32.86 23.32 27.13
CA ILE A 163 -33.66 23.64 28.32
C ILE A 163 -34.13 25.09 28.22
N SER A 164 -35.45 25.34 28.35
CA SER A 164 -36.03 26.70 28.33
C SER A 164 -35.45 27.59 29.44
N GLY A 165 -35.29 28.88 29.16
CA GLY A 165 -34.78 29.88 30.10
C GLY A 165 -35.81 30.30 31.17
N ALA A 166 -35.38 31.16 32.09
CA ALA A 166 -36.22 31.69 33.17
C ALA A 166 -36.81 33.06 32.83
N ASN A 167 -38.08 33.29 33.19
CA ASN A 167 -38.76 34.56 32.90
C ASN A 167 -38.14 35.76 33.65
N GLY A 168 -38.08 36.91 32.98
CA GLY A 168 -37.64 38.18 33.58
C GLY A 168 -38.63 38.74 34.60
N SER A 169 -38.18 39.70 35.42
CA SER A 169 -39.01 40.41 36.39
C SER A 169 -39.40 41.81 35.89
N PRO A 170 -40.65 42.29 36.06
CA PRO A 170 -41.05 43.63 35.66
C PRO A 170 -40.28 44.74 36.40
N GLY A 171 -39.90 45.80 35.68
CA GLY A 171 -39.32 47.01 36.26
C GLY A 171 -40.36 47.87 36.98
N GLN A 172 -39.96 48.64 37.99
CA GLN A 172 -40.88 49.54 38.70
C GLN A 172 -40.96 50.93 38.06
N GLY A 173 -42.17 51.50 37.99
CA GLY A 173 -42.42 52.84 37.47
C GLY A 173 -41.88 53.97 38.36
N GLY A 174 -41.34 55.02 37.74
CA GLY A 174 -40.84 56.22 38.42
C GLY A 174 -41.93 57.23 38.79
N ASP A 175 -41.71 57.97 39.87
CA ASP A 175 -42.69 58.85 40.52
C ASP A 175 -42.70 60.29 39.98
N GLY A 176 -43.79 60.64 39.29
CA GLY A 176 -44.01 61.97 38.75
C GLY A 176 -44.51 63.02 39.75
N ASN A 177 -43.68 63.40 40.75
CA ASN A 177 -43.60 64.76 41.33
C ASN A 177 -42.75 64.81 42.62
N GLY A 178 -41.57 65.42 42.56
CA GLY A 178 -40.72 65.68 43.73
C GLY A 178 -39.83 66.90 43.55
N GLY A 179 -39.98 67.90 44.44
CA GLY A 179 -39.10 69.08 44.46
C GLY A 179 -37.66 68.75 44.88
N CYS A 180 -36.76 69.72 44.74
CA CYS A 180 -35.33 69.54 45.00
C CYS A 180 -35.02 68.86 46.35
N CYS A 181 -34.12 67.87 46.31
CA CYS A 181 -33.41 67.25 47.44
C CYS A 181 -34.07 66.05 48.18
N THR A 182 -34.37 64.97 47.45
CA THR A 182 -34.33 63.58 47.99
C THR A 182 -33.73 62.61 46.94
N GLY A 183 -33.08 61.53 47.38
CA GLY A 183 -32.40 60.57 46.50
C GLY A 183 -33.31 59.44 46.01
N GLY A 184 -33.08 58.98 44.77
CA GLY A 184 -33.74 57.80 44.19
C GLY A 184 -33.18 56.48 44.73
N GLY A 185 -34.02 55.44 44.74
CA GLY A 185 -33.73 54.15 45.40
C GLY A 185 -32.84 53.18 44.62
N ALA A 186 -32.43 52.10 45.31
CA ALA A 186 -31.56 51.06 44.78
C ALA A 186 -32.31 50.01 43.93
N ALA A 187 -31.62 49.43 42.94
CA ALA A 187 -32.13 48.32 42.14
C ALA A 187 -32.24 47.02 42.97
N GLY A 188 -33.28 46.23 42.72
CA GLY A 188 -33.52 44.95 43.41
C GLY A 188 -32.77 43.78 42.78
N SER A 189 -32.26 42.87 43.60
CA SER A 189 -31.54 41.67 43.17
C SER A 189 -32.47 40.45 43.03
N GLY A 190 -32.51 39.85 41.84
CA GLY A 190 -33.09 38.52 41.63
C GLY A 190 -32.09 37.40 41.97
N SER A 191 -32.59 36.29 42.51
CA SER A 191 -31.85 35.06 42.75
C SER A 191 -32.77 33.90 42.40
N TYR A 192 -32.33 32.92 41.60
CA TYR A 192 -32.62 31.47 41.76
C TYR A 192 -32.01 30.62 40.61
N VAL A 193 -31.00 29.80 40.95
CA VAL A 193 -30.54 28.55 40.30
C VAL A 193 -30.72 28.36 38.77
N GLY A 194 -29.83 29.02 38.01
CA GLY A 194 -29.18 28.42 36.83
C GLY A 194 -27.74 27.97 37.20
N SER A 195 -27.16 26.99 36.52
CA SER A 195 -25.81 26.48 36.86
C SER A 195 -24.65 27.40 36.44
N ASN A 196 -24.93 28.46 35.68
CA ASN A 196 -24.00 29.53 35.30
C ASN A 196 -24.71 30.88 35.49
N ALA A 197 -24.21 31.75 36.37
CA ALA A 197 -24.87 33.01 36.71
C ALA A 197 -24.54 34.15 35.72
N GLY A 198 -25.57 34.82 35.21
CA GLY A 198 -25.48 36.08 34.45
C GLY A 198 -25.25 37.29 35.36
N GLY A 199 -24.55 38.31 34.84
CA GLY A 199 -24.06 39.44 35.63
C GLY A 199 -25.13 40.40 36.17
N VAL A 200 -24.80 41.05 37.29
CA VAL A 200 -25.63 42.10 37.93
C VAL A 200 -25.69 43.36 37.05
N GLY A 201 -26.86 43.98 36.92
CA GLY A 201 -27.03 45.25 36.20
C GLY A 201 -26.22 46.40 36.82
N GLY A 202 -25.65 47.27 35.97
CA GLY A 202 -24.76 48.35 36.41
C GLY A 202 -25.47 49.62 36.90
N ASP A 203 -24.88 50.27 37.91
CA ASP A 203 -25.40 51.51 38.51
C ASP A 203 -25.27 52.75 37.59
N GLY A 204 -26.21 53.68 37.74
CA GLY A 204 -26.23 54.96 37.01
C GLY A 204 -25.16 55.96 37.49
N GLY A 205 -24.53 56.66 36.54
CA GLY A 205 -23.39 57.55 36.80
C GLY A 205 -23.69 58.82 37.63
N ALA A 206 -22.73 59.20 38.48
CA ALA A 206 -22.79 60.39 39.32
C ALA A 206 -22.13 61.65 38.71
N ARG A 207 -22.48 62.83 39.23
CA ARG A 207 -22.15 64.16 38.68
C ARG A 207 -20.68 64.57 38.82
N GLY A 208 -20.17 65.34 37.86
CA GLY A 208 -18.83 65.93 37.88
C GLY A 208 -18.74 67.41 38.26
N GLY A 209 -17.56 67.81 38.75
CA GLY A 209 -17.12 69.20 39.02
C GLY A 209 -16.14 69.25 40.20
N GLY A 210 -15.01 69.98 40.18
CA GLY A 210 -14.36 70.75 39.12
C GLY A 210 -13.15 71.53 39.65
N GLY A 211 -12.24 71.98 38.79
CA GLY A 211 -11.20 72.98 39.11
C GLY A 211 -9.75 72.48 39.28
N CYS A 212 -8.87 72.86 38.35
CA CYS A 212 -7.41 72.90 38.53
C CYS A 212 -6.99 74.13 39.36
N PRO A 213 -5.71 74.28 39.82
CA PRO A 213 -4.52 73.44 39.58
C PRO A 213 -3.78 73.04 40.90
N CYS A 214 -2.51 72.63 40.76
CA CYS A 214 -1.52 72.28 41.80
C CYS A 214 -1.47 70.79 42.20
N GLY A 215 -0.26 70.25 42.27
CA GLY A 215 -0.01 68.80 42.23
C GLY A 215 -0.21 68.00 43.51
N SER A 216 -0.06 66.68 43.32
CA SER A 216 -0.05 65.56 44.28
C SER A 216 -1.40 64.96 44.72
N SER A 217 -1.38 63.63 44.86
CA SER A 217 -2.42 62.69 45.34
C SER A 217 -3.72 62.48 44.53
N ALA A 218 -3.86 61.27 43.98
CA ALA A 218 -5.11 60.54 43.72
C ALA A 218 -5.74 60.06 45.07
N PRO A 219 -6.93 59.42 45.16
CA PRO A 219 -7.78 58.79 44.13
C PRO A 219 -9.25 59.34 44.15
N ASP A 220 -10.31 58.73 43.61
CA ASP A 220 -10.56 57.40 43.00
C ASP A 220 -11.72 57.47 41.96
N GLY A 221 -12.08 56.35 41.33
CA GLY A 221 -13.25 56.22 40.45
C GLY A 221 -13.20 55.04 39.47
N ILE A 222 -12.98 53.80 39.94
CA ILE A 222 -12.97 52.61 39.06
C ILE A 222 -14.37 52.25 38.53
N LEU A 223 -14.48 52.15 37.20
CA LEU A 223 -15.56 51.51 36.43
C LEU A 223 -14.91 50.91 35.16
N GLY A 224 -15.04 49.63 34.82
CA GLY A 224 -15.36 48.44 35.61
C GLY A 224 -14.58 47.26 35.00
N GLN A 225 -14.27 46.21 35.77
CA GLN A 225 -13.49 45.09 35.22
C GLN A 225 -14.36 44.21 34.29
N ASN A 226 -13.77 43.76 33.18
CA ASN A 226 -14.41 42.79 32.28
C ASN A 226 -14.70 41.48 33.03
N GLY A 227 -15.96 41.06 33.03
CA GLY A 227 -16.31 39.67 33.34
C GLY A 227 -15.83 38.77 32.20
N ALA A 228 -14.84 37.91 32.46
CA ALA A 228 -14.40 36.90 31.51
C ALA A 228 -15.39 35.72 31.51
N GLY A 229 -16.46 35.84 30.72
CA GLY A 229 -17.44 34.79 30.47
C GLY A 229 -18.00 34.92 29.06
N THR A 230 -17.86 33.88 28.25
CA THR A 230 -18.35 33.82 26.87
C THR A 230 -19.88 33.70 26.85
N GLY A 231 -20.58 34.83 26.74
CA GLY A 231 -22.06 34.84 26.60
C GLY A 231 -22.78 36.15 26.96
N GLY A 232 -22.12 37.10 27.64
CA GLY A 232 -22.74 38.39 28.03
C GLY A 232 -22.33 39.54 27.13
N GLY A 233 -23.30 40.21 26.48
CA GLY A 233 -23.06 41.48 25.79
C GLY A 233 -22.78 42.62 26.76
N THR A 234 -21.84 43.51 26.43
CA THR A 234 -21.50 44.67 27.27
C THR A 234 -22.62 45.73 27.26
N GLY A 235 -23.12 46.10 28.44
CA GLY A 235 -24.00 47.26 28.58
C GLY A 235 -23.32 48.55 28.12
N GLY A 236 -24.04 49.40 27.39
CA GLY A 236 -23.49 50.61 26.77
C GLY A 236 -23.02 51.65 27.80
N ALA A 237 -21.82 52.19 27.61
CA ALA A 237 -21.30 53.28 28.43
C ALA A 237 -22.07 54.60 28.18
N GLY A 238 -22.43 55.30 29.26
CA GLY A 238 -23.04 56.63 29.17
C GLY A 238 -22.13 57.64 28.50
N GLY A 239 -22.66 58.40 27.54
CA GLY A 239 -21.88 59.32 26.72
C GLY A 239 -21.26 60.49 27.51
N LEU A 240 -19.97 60.75 27.29
CA LEU A 240 -19.29 61.96 27.77
C LEU A 240 -19.22 62.99 26.64
N GLY A 241 -19.86 64.14 26.86
CA GLY A 241 -19.87 65.26 25.90
C GLY A 241 -18.52 65.96 25.82
N TYR A 242 -17.99 66.13 24.60
CA TYR A 242 -16.76 66.86 24.33
C TYR A 242 -17.07 68.28 23.82
N CYS A 243 -16.46 69.30 24.41
CA CYS A 243 -16.65 70.70 24.04
C CYS A 243 -15.37 71.30 23.42
N VAL A 244 -15.41 71.69 22.14
CA VAL A 244 -14.73 72.89 21.61
C VAL A 244 -15.37 73.34 20.27
N PRO A 245 -15.30 74.63 19.90
CA PRO A 245 -16.24 75.23 18.94
C PRO A 245 -15.68 75.45 17.52
N LEU A 246 -16.54 75.39 16.49
CA LEU A 246 -16.81 76.48 15.51
C LEU A 246 -17.75 76.05 14.36
N CYS A 247 -18.99 76.57 14.43
CA CYS A 247 -19.94 76.96 13.36
C CYS A 247 -20.31 76.04 12.14
N ALA A 248 -21.63 75.83 12.02
CA ALA A 248 -22.46 75.57 10.80
C ALA A 248 -22.31 74.19 10.10
N SER A 249 -23.35 73.53 9.56
CA SER A 249 -24.82 73.70 9.54
C SER A 249 -25.43 72.51 8.74
N THR A 250 -26.64 71.96 8.94
CA THR A 250 -27.76 72.15 9.88
C THR A 250 -28.75 70.97 9.75
N GLY A 251 -29.46 70.56 10.81
CA GLY A 251 -30.56 69.58 10.73
C GLY A 251 -30.95 69.00 12.10
N CYS A 252 -32.24 69.09 12.46
CA CYS A 252 -32.80 68.48 13.67
C CYS A 252 -34.02 67.63 13.29
N ASP A 253 -34.12 66.44 13.88
CA ASP A 253 -35.32 65.61 13.86
C ASP A 253 -35.61 65.15 15.29
N ALA A 254 -36.88 64.99 15.63
CA ALA A 254 -37.34 64.60 16.97
C ALA A 254 -38.18 63.32 16.90
N GLY A 255 -37.71 62.25 17.53
CA GLY A 255 -38.39 60.96 17.58
C GLY A 255 -38.64 60.49 19.03
N PRO A 256 -39.71 59.72 19.27
CA PRO A 256 -40.01 59.14 20.59
C PRO A 256 -39.00 58.04 20.97
N ALA A 257 -38.90 57.74 22.27
CA ALA A 257 -38.11 56.61 22.75
C ALA A 257 -38.83 55.28 22.50
N ASN A 258 -38.15 54.33 21.86
CA ASN A 258 -38.67 52.99 21.60
C ASN A 258 -38.51 52.08 22.82
N ALA A 259 -39.39 51.07 22.93
CA ALA A 259 -39.17 49.93 23.81
C ALA A 259 -37.93 49.13 23.36
N GLY A 260 -37.32 48.36 24.28
CA GLY A 260 -36.22 47.46 23.92
C GLY A 260 -36.74 46.25 23.13
N ASP A 261 -35.97 45.80 22.15
CA ASP A 261 -36.31 44.64 21.33
C ASP A 261 -36.28 43.33 22.13
N ASN A 262 -37.04 42.35 21.65
CA ASN A 262 -37.03 40.98 22.19
C ASN A 262 -35.63 40.35 22.10
N GLY A 263 -35.33 39.43 23.03
CA GLY A 263 -34.13 38.59 22.93
C GLY A 263 -34.09 37.81 21.61
N ILE A 264 -32.92 37.71 21.00
CA ILE A 264 -32.70 36.95 19.77
C ILE A 264 -32.61 35.45 20.07
N ASP A 265 -33.30 34.65 19.26
CA ASP A 265 -33.23 33.19 19.34
C ASP A 265 -31.79 32.69 19.22
N GLY A 266 -31.44 31.68 20.03
CA GLY A 266 -30.14 31.02 19.96
C GLY A 266 -29.95 30.31 18.62
N ALA A 267 -28.76 30.44 18.02
CA ALA A 267 -28.46 29.77 16.77
C ALA A 267 -28.53 28.23 16.93
N ASN A 268 -29.16 27.57 15.95
CA ASN A 268 -29.16 26.11 15.84
C ASN A 268 -27.72 25.56 15.85
N GLY A 269 -27.53 24.39 16.45
CA GLY A 269 -26.29 23.63 16.28
C GLY A 269 -26.06 23.29 14.80
N LEU A 270 -24.80 23.24 14.37
CA LEU A 270 -24.45 22.83 13.01
C LEU A 270 -24.55 21.31 12.87
N ASP A 271 -24.97 20.86 11.69
CA ASP A 271 -24.97 19.45 11.33
C ASP A 271 -23.53 18.93 11.23
N GLY A 272 -23.28 17.77 11.84
CA GLY A 272 -21.98 17.11 11.80
C GLY A 272 -21.61 16.69 10.38
N ALA A 273 -20.34 16.84 10.01
CA ALA A 273 -19.86 16.43 8.70
C ALA A 273 -20.07 14.92 8.49
N ALA A 274 -20.60 14.55 7.32
CA ALA A 274 -20.65 13.15 6.91
C ALA A 274 -19.23 12.57 6.80
N GLY A 275 -19.07 11.31 7.21
CA GLY A 275 -17.84 10.56 7.05
C GLY A 275 -17.44 10.48 5.59
N VAL A 276 -16.15 10.67 5.32
CA VAL A 276 -15.61 10.61 3.96
C VAL A 276 -15.61 9.15 3.49
N THR A 277 -16.36 8.84 2.44
CA THR A 277 -16.22 7.57 1.70
C THR A 277 -14.76 7.42 1.27
N GLY A 278 -14.10 6.33 1.66
CA GLY A 278 -12.71 6.09 1.31
C GLY A 278 -12.51 6.14 -0.20
N THR A 279 -11.89 7.20 -0.71
CA THR A 279 -11.55 7.33 -2.12
C THR A 279 -10.26 6.57 -2.40
N PRO A 280 -10.22 5.63 -3.35
CA PRO A 280 -8.95 5.05 -3.78
C PRO A 280 -8.09 6.14 -4.43
N THR A 281 -7.01 6.53 -3.76
CA THR A 281 -6.02 7.49 -4.25
C THR A 281 -4.70 6.77 -4.50
N PHE A 282 -4.22 6.82 -5.75
CA PHE A 282 -2.89 6.34 -6.13
C PHE A 282 -1.82 7.11 -5.35
N GLY A 283 -0.87 6.39 -4.73
CA GLY A 283 0.19 6.96 -3.89
C GLY A 283 0.00 6.76 -2.38
N ASN A 284 0.33 5.56 -1.90
CA ASN A 284 0.74 5.23 -0.52
C ASN A 284 -0.15 5.58 0.69
N TYR A 285 -1.39 6.05 0.49
CA TYR A 285 -2.39 6.12 1.57
C TYR A 285 -3.73 5.56 1.13
N PHE A 286 -3.93 4.26 1.33
CA PHE A 286 -5.28 3.70 1.39
C PHE A 286 -5.90 4.15 2.72
N VAL A 287 -6.70 5.21 2.71
CA VAL A 287 -7.48 5.61 3.89
C VAL A 287 -8.52 4.51 4.12
N ASN A 288 -8.42 3.85 5.28
CA ASN A 288 -9.12 2.60 5.54
C ASN A 288 -10.63 2.70 5.26
N GLY A 289 -11.11 1.79 4.40
CA GLY A 289 -12.49 1.66 3.96
C GLY A 289 -13.45 1.09 5.03
N ASP A 290 -13.02 0.96 6.29
CA ASP A 290 -13.88 0.70 7.47
C ASP A 290 -14.96 1.79 7.70
N GLY A 291 -14.89 2.87 6.92
CA GLY A 291 -15.76 4.02 6.95
C GLY A 291 -15.46 4.90 8.17
N VAL A 292 -14.93 6.10 7.92
CA VAL A 292 -14.73 7.06 9.00
C VAL A 292 -16.10 7.36 9.62
N PRO A 293 -16.28 7.25 10.96
CA PRO A 293 -17.51 7.65 11.62
C PRO A 293 -17.86 9.09 11.26
N GLY A 294 -19.14 9.37 11.04
CA GLY A 294 -19.62 10.73 10.89
C GLY A 294 -19.25 11.55 12.12
N VAL A 295 -18.92 12.82 11.94
CA VAL A 295 -18.63 13.70 13.08
C VAL A 295 -19.93 13.96 13.83
N ASN A 296 -19.88 14.02 15.17
CA ASN A 296 -21.03 14.42 15.97
C ASN A 296 -21.47 15.84 15.58
N GLY A 297 -22.78 16.12 15.63
CA GLY A 297 -23.28 17.49 15.44
C GLY A 297 -22.81 18.42 16.55
N ASP A 298 -22.69 19.71 16.24
CA ASP A 298 -22.31 20.72 17.24
C ASP A 298 -23.49 21.05 18.16
N ASN A 299 -23.16 21.46 19.39
CA ASN A 299 -24.16 21.89 20.38
C ASN A 299 -24.80 23.22 19.94
N GLY A 300 -26.11 23.38 20.17
CA GLY A 300 -26.81 24.64 19.90
C GLY A 300 -26.43 25.73 20.89
N ALA A 301 -26.54 27.00 20.48
CA ALA A 301 -26.34 28.14 21.36
C ALA A 301 -27.64 28.53 22.10
N GLY A 302 -27.50 29.06 23.31
CA GLY A 302 -28.62 29.64 24.08
C GLY A 302 -28.87 31.10 23.71
N GLY A 303 -30.13 31.48 23.45
CA GLY A 303 -30.52 32.87 23.19
C GLY A 303 -30.76 33.66 24.49
N GLY A 304 -30.27 34.90 24.57
CA GLY A 304 -30.35 35.77 25.76
C GLY A 304 -31.39 36.90 25.64
N GLY A 305 -32.03 37.26 26.75
CA GLY A 305 -33.06 38.32 26.80
C GLY A 305 -32.51 39.74 26.79
N GLY A 306 -33.14 40.65 26.02
CA GLY A 306 -32.81 42.08 25.96
C GLY A 306 -33.41 42.92 27.11
N GLY A 307 -32.87 44.11 27.33
CA GLY A 307 -33.36 45.11 28.31
C GLY A 307 -33.39 46.52 27.73
N GLY A 308 -34.43 47.30 28.05
CA GLY A 308 -34.73 48.62 27.44
C GLY A 308 -33.90 49.81 27.94
N GLY A 309 -33.77 50.85 27.10
CA GLY A 309 -32.87 51.99 27.28
C GLY A 309 -33.51 53.35 27.65
N GLY A 310 -32.67 54.41 27.68
CA GLY A 310 -33.03 55.78 28.06
C GLY A 310 -32.57 56.86 27.04
N SER A 311 -33.13 58.08 27.15
CA SER A 311 -33.18 59.08 26.07
C SER A 311 -32.15 60.24 26.14
N GLN A 312 -31.99 60.96 25.02
CA GLN A 312 -31.05 62.09 24.83
C GLN A 312 -31.66 63.47 25.15
N GLY A 313 -30.80 64.45 25.46
CA GLY A 313 -31.14 65.88 25.51
C GLY A 313 -30.26 66.70 24.56
N CYS A 314 -30.83 67.69 23.87
CA CYS A 314 -30.19 68.44 22.78
C CYS A 314 -30.53 69.94 22.87
N LEU A 315 -29.56 70.86 22.69
CA LEU A 315 -29.82 72.31 22.48
C LEU A 315 -28.54 73.11 22.09
N SER A 316 -28.62 73.93 21.03
CA SER A 316 -27.71 75.05 20.72
C SER A 316 -28.37 75.95 19.66
N THR A 317 -28.25 77.28 19.55
CA THR A 317 -27.85 78.44 20.41
C THR A 317 -28.64 79.66 19.83
N CYS A 318 -28.91 80.81 20.48
CA CYS A 318 -28.02 81.81 21.10
C CYS A 318 -28.79 82.80 22.01
N TRP A 319 -28.31 82.98 23.26
CA TRP A 319 -28.23 84.22 24.08
C TRP A 319 -29.42 85.20 24.27
N PRO A 320 -29.57 85.83 25.47
CA PRO A 320 -29.13 85.40 26.81
C PRO A 320 -30.22 85.50 27.91
N LEU A 321 -29.86 85.02 29.12
CA LEU A 321 -30.62 84.98 30.39
C LEU A 321 -31.47 83.70 30.65
N PRO A 322 -31.61 83.26 31.93
CA PRO A 322 -31.36 81.85 32.26
C PRO A 322 -32.54 81.06 32.88
N ASN A 323 -32.49 79.72 32.83
CA ASN A 323 -32.50 78.81 34.01
C ASN A 323 -32.89 77.32 33.70
N ASN A 324 -32.12 76.40 34.30
CA ASN A 324 -32.45 75.08 34.89
C ASN A 324 -33.09 73.87 34.13
N ASN A 325 -32.45 72.71 34.43
CA ASN A 325 -32.97 71.33 34.58
C ASN A 325 -33.44 70.58 33.31
N GLY A 326 -33.36 69.24 33.24
CA GLY A 326 -32.85 68.24 34.19
C GLY A 326 -32.80 66.82 33.58
N SER A 327 -32.15 65.87 34.26
CA SER A 327 -31.90 64.48 33.79
C SER A 327 -32.99 63.48 34.21
N GLY A 328 -33.24 62.46 33.39
CA GLY A 328 -34.02 61.27 33.76
C GLY A 328 -33.30 59.98 33.33
N ALA A 329 -33.34 58.96 34.18
CA ALA A 329 -32.79 57.62 33.91
C ALA A 329 -33.89 56.57 34.08
N GLY A 330 -33.86 55.53 33.25
CA GLY A 330 -34.68 54.34 33.37
C GLY A 330 -33.90 53.14 32.85
N GLY A 331 -33.99 52.01 33.54
CA GLY A 331 -33.34 50.76 33.16
C GLY A 331 -34.25 49.58 33.49
N GLY A 332 -34.40 48.66 32.54
CA GLY A 332 -35.12 47.40 32.71
C GLY A 332 -34.15 46.21 32.69
N GLY A 333 -34.40 45.21 33.54
CA GLY A 333 -33.60 43.98 33.58
C GLY A 333 -34.10 42.94 32.57
N GLY A 334 -33.17 42.27 31.87
CA GLY A 334 -33.45 41.10 31.03
C GLY A 334 -33.47 39.78 31.84
N GLY A 335 -34.10 38.75 31.29
CA GLY A 335 -34.05 37.38 31.83
C GLY A 335 -32.83 36.58 31.35
N GLU A 336 -32.40 35.58 32.11
CA GLU A 336 -31.33 34.66 31.69
C GLU A 336 -31.79 33.77 30.51
N GLY A 337 -30.90 33.62 29.53
CA GLY A 337 -31.15 32.82 28.34
C GLY A 337 -31.28 31.31 28.61
N GLY A 338 -32.05 30.60 27.79
CA GLY A 338 -32.13 29.14 27.84
C GLY A 338 -30.81 28.46 27.45
N GLN A 339 -30.60 27.22 27.90
CA GLN A 339 -29.41 26.44 27.50
C GLN A 339 -29.70 25.69 26.19
N GLY A 340 -28.80 25.82 25.21
CA GLY A 340 -28.89 25.09 23.94
C GLY A 340 -28.68 23.58 24.11
N GLY A 341 -29.28 22.80 23.20
CA GLY A 341 -29.23 21.33 23.24
C GLY A 341 -27.88 20.73 22.80
N PHE A 342 -27.65 19.48 23.17
CA PHE A 342 -26.49 18.70 22.70
C PHE A 342 -26.75 18.14 21.29
N GLY A 343 -25.74 18.21 20.42
CA GLY A 343 -25.80 17.65 19.08
C GLY A 343 -25.95 16.12 19.08
N ALA A 344 -26.59 15.58 18.05
CA ALA A 344 -26.73 14.14 17.86
C ALA A 344 -25.39 13.50 17.46
N THR A 345 -25.16 12.23 17.81
CA THR A 345 -23.89 11.57 17.44
C THR A 345 -23.90 11.15 15.97
N GLY A 346 -22.73 11.12 15.34
CA GLY A 346 -22.60 10.60 13.98
C GLY A 346 -22.81 9.09 13.93
N GLY A 347 -23.21 8.59 12.76
CA GLY A 347 -23.26 7.15 12.47
C GLY A 347 -21.87 6.58 12.22
N THR A 348 -21.66 5.29 12.49
CA THR A 348 -20.36 4.64 12.22
C THR A 348 -20.22 4.30 10.74
N GLY A 349 -18.98 4.04 10.30
CA GLY A 349 -18.72 3.48 8.98
C GLY A 349 -19.34 2.10 8.77
N GLY A 350 -19.60 1.79 7.49
CA GLY A 350 -19.82 0.42 7.02
C GLY A 350 -18.50 -0.21 6.55
N GLY A 351 -18.37 -1.53 6.69
CA GLY A 351 -17.14 -2.23 6.32
C GLY A 351 -16.98 -2.44 4.80
N GLY A 352 -15.74 -2.67 4.36
CA GLY A 352 -15.42 -3.04 2.97
C GLY A 352 -15.36 -4.56 2.76
N SER A 353 -15.43 -5.02 1.51
CA SER A 353 -15.27 -6.45 1.16
C SER A 353 -14.21 -6.61 0.08
N PHE A 354 -13.12 -7.32 0.40
CA PHE A 354 -11.92 -7.39 -0.41
C PHE A 354 -11.45 -8.84 -0.58
N PRO A 355 -11.33 -9.35 -1.81
CA PRO A 355 -10.81 -10.70 -2.05
C PRO A 355 -9.38 -10.83 -1.52
N ILE A 356 -8.53 -9.85 -1.85
CA ILE A 356 -7.19 -9.70 -1.29
C ILE A 356 -7.04 -8.22 -0.91
N TYR A 357 -6.48 -7.97 0.26
CA TYR A 357 -6.11 -6.64 0.75
C TYR A 357 -4.60 -6.59 0.94
N ILE A 358 -3.98 -5.52 0.43
CA ILE A 358 -2.53 -5.28 0.42
C ILE A 358 -2.26 -3.94 1.09
N PHE A 359 -1.34 -3.93 2.06
CA PHE A 359 -0.93 -2.74 2.79
C PHE A 359 0.58 -2.81 3.11
N ASN A 360 1.33 -1.74 2.84
CA ASN A 360 2.77 -1.62 3.15
C ASN A 360 3.70 -2.77 2.66
N ASN A 361 3.29 -3.58 1.69
CA ASN A 361 4.13 -4.67 1.17
C ASN A 361 5.32 -4.12 0.36
N LEU A 362 6.46 -4.83 0.42
CA LEU A 362 7.72 -4.42 -0.23
C LEU A 362 8.00 -5.24 -1.50
N THR A 363 9.23 -5.20 -2.01
CA THR A 363 9.65 -5.86 -3.26
C THR A 363 9.51 -7.39 -3.25
N GLY A 364 9.51 -7.98 -4.46
CA GLY A 364 9.54 -9.43 -4.66
C GLY A 364 8.17 -10.12 -4.58
N THR A 365 7.09 -9.35 -4.59
CA THR A 365 5.73 -9.85 -4.39
C THR A 365 4.99 -10.06 -5.71
N GLU A 366 4.30 -11.20 -5.85
CA GLU A 366 3.55 -11.54 -7.06
C GLU A 366 2.12 -12.00 -6.72
N VAL A 367 1.13 -11.53 -7.47
CA VAL A 367 -0.20 -12.12 -7.54
C VAL A 367 -0.44 -12.45 -9.02
N LYS A 368 -0.79 -13.69 -9.35
CA LYS A 368 -0.85 -14.13 -10.76
C LYS A 368 -1.89 -15.21 -10.99
N ASP A 369 -2.56 -15.16 -12.14
CA ASP A 369 -3.57 -16.14 -12.58
C ASP A 369 -4.72 -16.34 -11.55
N CYS A 370 -5.05 -15.29 -10.80
CA CYS A 370 -6.03 -15.34 -9.71
C CYS A 370 -7.40 -14.77 -10.12
N SER A 371 -8.50 -15.45 -9.73
CA SER A 371 -9.88 -14.96 -9.91
C SER A 371 -10.40 -14.37 -8.59
N LEU A 372 -10.66 -13.07 -8.59
CA LEU A 372 -10.96 -12.29 -7.37
C LEU A 372 -12.39 -11.74 -7.42
N ASN A 373 -13.25 -12.19 -6.50
CA ASN A 373 -14.67 -11.87 -6.46
C ASN A 373 -15.02 -11.22 -5.12
N SER A 374 -15.30 -9.91 -5.15
CA SER A 374 -15.64 -9.13 -3.95
C SER A 374 -17.12 -9.23 -3.60
N GLY A 375 -17.45 -9.18 -2.31
CA GLY A 375 -18.84 -9.07 -1.85
C GLY A 375 -19.34 -7.62 -1.86
N LEU A 376 -20.61 -7.40 -1.52
CA LEU A 376 -21.15 -6.05 -1.36
C LEU A 376 -20.50 -5.34 -0.17
N GLN A 377 -20.22 -4.05 -0.34
CA GLN A 377 -19.78 -3.15 0.73
C GLN A 377 -20.91 -2.82 1.72
N GLY A 378 -20.54 -2.56 2.98
CA GLY A 378 -21.45 -2.11 4.01
C GLY A 378 -21.85 -0.65 3.82
N LEU A 379 -23.15 -0.35 3.92
CA LEU A 379 -23.64 1.04 3.94
C LEU A 379 -23.26 1.76 5.23
N GLY A 380 -22.88 3.03 5.14
CA GLY A 380 -22.63 3.86 6.30
C GLY A 380 -23.87 4.03 7.19
N GLY A 381 -23.67 4.10 8.50
CA GLY A 381 -24.75 4.33 9.45
C GLY A 381 -25.33 5.74 9.31
N LEU A 382 -26.65 5.89 9.34
CA LEU A 382 -27.28 7.22 9.29
C LEU A 382 -26.94 8.03 10.57
N GLY A 383 -26.93 9.35 10.44
CA GLY A 383 -26.81 10.27 11.57
C GLY A 383 -27.98 10.15 12.56
N GLY A 384 -27.76 10.61 13.79
CA GLY A 384 -28.82 10.72 14.79
C GLY A 384 -29.82 11.85 14.47
N ILE A 385 -31.09 11.65 14.83
CA ILE A 385 -32.19 12.60 14.60
C ILE A 385 -32.05 13.88 15.47
N PRO A 386 -32.59 15.03 15.00
CA PRO A 386 -32.44 16.31 15.68
C PRO A 386 -33.22 16.38 17.00
N GLY A 387 -32.66 17.10 17.98
CA GLY A 387 -33.26 17.29 19.31
C GLY A 387 -34.43 18.29 19.27
N GLY A 388 -35.57 17.91 19.86
CA GLY A 388 -36.82 18.69 19.81
C GLY A 388 -36.76 20.07 20.51
N LEU A 389 -37.64 20.97 20.06
CA LEU A 389 -37.77 22.36 20.54
C LEU A 389 -38.19 22.45 22.02
N GLY A 390 -37.55 23.36 22.77
CA GLY A 390 -37.95 23.74 24.12
C GLY A 390 -39.23 24.59 24.12
N GLY A 391 -40.19 24.29 25.02
CA GLY A 391 -41.51 24.92 25.04
C GLY A 391 -41.53 26.38 25.53
N GLY A 392 -42.51 27.16 25.06
CA GLY A 392 -42.68 28.60 25.38
C GLY A 392 -44.01 28.98 26.05
N SER A 393 -44.05 30.18 26.62
CA SER A 393 -45.19 30.87 27.25
C SER A 393 -44.81 32.35 27.51
N GLY A 394 -45.66 33.38 27.38
CA GLY A 394 -47.09 33.43 27.10
C GLY A 394 -47.56 34.89 26.88
N VAL A 395 -48.82 35.11 26.49
CA VAL A 395 -49.29 36.40 25.90
C VAL A 395 -49.95 37.35 26.92
N GLY A 396 -49.51 38.62 26.97
CA GLY A 396 -50.15 39.74 27.67
C GLY A 396 -50.96 40.67 26.73
N ALA A 397 -52.05 41.29 27.22
CA ALA A 397 -53.10 41.84 26.35
C ALA A 397 -53.11 43.37 26.19
N ILE A 398 -53.32 43.84 24.95
CA ILE A 398 -53.66 45.23 24.63
C ILE A 398 -55.05 45.59 25.20
N SER A 399 -55.17 46.75 25.84
CA SER A 399 -56.45 47.43 26.07
C SER A 399 -56.42 48.88 25.57
N VAL A 400 -57.60 49.40 25.23
CA VAL A 400 -57.77 50.60 24.39
C VAL A 400 -58.15 51.84 25.21
N SER A 401 -57.64 53.02 24.84
CA SER A 401 -58.46 54.19 24.44
C SER A 401 -57.64 55.50 24.40
N SER A 402 -58.20 56.49 23.71
CA SER A 402 -57.66 57.84 23.48
C SER A 402 -58.00 58.81 24.61
N ASP A 403 -57.00 59.42 25.24
CA ASP A 403 -56.72 60.86 25.18
C ASP A 403 -55.62 61.25 26.17
N CYS A 404 -54.99 62.41 25.95
CA CYS A 404 -53.82 62.86 26.70
C CYS A 404 -54.18 63.29 28.15
N ASP A 405 -53.75 62.53 29.17
CA ASP A 405 -52.73 63.02 30.12
C ASP A 405 -52.18 61.93 31.06
N LEU A 406 -50.94 62.12 31.50
CA LEU A 406 -50.30 61.55 32.72
C LEU A 406 -50.29 60.01 32.96
N GLY A 407 -49.21 59.37 32.47
CA GLY A 407 -48.39 58.42 33.25
C GLY A 407 -48.84 56.96 33.44
N ASP A 408 -48.02 56.03 32.94
CA ASP A 408 -47.61 54.80 33.66
C ASP A 408 -46.39 54.16 32.94
N PRO A 409 -45.29 53.79 33.64
CA PRO A 409 -44.16 53.08 33.03
C PRO A 409 -44.06 51.60 33.44
N GLY A 410 -43.94 50.72 32.43
CA GLY A 410 -43.25 49.43 32.54
C GLY A 410 -44.11 48.16 32.46
N ASP A 411 -43.82 47.32 31.47
CA ASP A 411 -44.03 45.87 31.51
C ASP A 411 -42.70 45.18 31.15
N GLY A 412 -42.41 44.05 31.80
CA GLY A 412 -41.14 43.32 31.69
C GLY A 412 -41.11 42.27 30.57
N GLY A 413 -39.90 41.90 30.12
CA GLY A 413 -39.70 41.17 28.86
C GLY A 413 -39.96 39.66 28.86
N ASP A 414 -40.21 39.15 27.65
CA ASP A 414 -40.38 37.74 27.32
C ASP A 414 -39.07 36.93 27.46
N GLY A 415 -39.19 35.66 27.88
CA GLY A 415 -38.07 34.71 27.94
C GLY A 415 -37.81 34.02 26.60
N GLY A 416 -36.54 33.82 26.25
CA GLY A 416 -36.13 33.20 24.97
C GLY A 416 -36.37 31.69 24.89
N VAL A 417 -36.62 31.21 23.67
CA VAL A 417 -36.76 29.76 23.38
C VAL A 417 -35.41 29.04 23.38
N GLY A 418 -35.40 27.78 23.80
CA GLY A 418 -34.20 26.93 23.76
C GLY A 418 -33.95 26.38 22.34
N GLY A 419 -32.71 26.50 21.85
CA GLY A 419 -32.31 26.09 20.51
C GLY A 419 -32.36 24.57 20.26
N MET A 420 -32.56 24.18 19.00
CA MET A 420 -32.50 22.78 18.55
C MET A 420 -31.06 22.25 18.53
N GLY A 421 -30.88 20.98 18.92
CA GLY A 421 -29.59 20.28 18.78
C GLY A 421 -29.35 19.86 17.33
N GLY A 422 -28.12 20.00 16.84
CA GLY A 422 -27.74 19.69 15.45
C GLY A 422 -27.82 18.19 15.11
N ASN A 423 -27.94 17.87 13.82
CA ASN A 423 -27.94 16.48 13.35
C ASN A 423 -26.53 15.88 13.41
N GLY A 424 -26.43 14.57 13.63
CA GLY A 424 -25.16 13.85 13.54
C GLY A 424 -24.78 13.59 12.09
N GLY A 425 -23.48 13.54 11.78
CA GLY A 425 -23.03 13.17 10.44
C GLY A 425 -23.39 11.73 10.08
N ASN A 426 -23.73 11.48 8.82
CA ASN A 426 -23.84 10.11 8.30
C ASN A 426 -22.44 9.48 8.26
N GLY A 427 -22.30 8.22 8.65
CA GLY A 427 -21.06 7.47 8.44
C GLY A 427 -20.80 7.19 6.96
N ALA A 428 -19.54 6.98 6.61
CA ALA A 428 -19.14 6.57 5.26
C ALA A 428 -19.58 5.13 4.95
N SER A 429 -19.98 4.86 3.71
CA SER A 429 -20.06 3.47 3.23
C SER A 429 -18.64 2.95 2.96
N GLY A 430 -18.43 1.66 3.19
CA GLY A 430 -17.18 1.00 2.81
C GLY A 430 -17.02 0.93 1.29
N VAL A 431 -15.84 0.52 0.84
CA VAL A 431 -15.55 0.25 -0.58
C VAL A 431 -15.33 -1.24 -0.83
N SER A 432 -15.67 -1.70 -2.03
CA SER A 432 -15.46 -3.09 -2.48
C SER A 432 -14.98 -3.10 -3.93
N PHE A 433 -13.75 -3.55 -4.14
CA PHE A 433 -13.12 -3.66 -5.46
C PHE A 433 -12.12 -4.83 -5.48
N PRO A 434 -11.94 -5.55 -6.61
CA PRO A 434 -10.80 -6.43 -6.82
C PRO A 434 -9.49 -5.62 -7.01
N LEU A 435 -8.35 -6.28 -6.82
CA LEU A 435 -7.02 -5.69 -6.56
C LEU A 435 -6.42 -4.78 -7.65
N PHE A 436 -5.84 -3.65 -7.23
CA PHE A 436 -4.54 -3.08 -7.64
C PHE A 436 -4.04 -2.20 -6.45
N GLU A 437 -2.77 -1.88 -6.16
CA GLU A 437 -1.54 -1.61 -6.95
C GLU A 437 -0.28 -2.35 -6.43
N ASP A 438 0.82 -2.32 -7.20
CA ASP A 438 2.18 -2.62 -6.72
C ASP A 438 3.00 -1.31 -6.51
N PRO A 439 4.21 -1.36 -5.92
CA PRO A 439 5.03 -0.16 -5.71
C PRO A 439 5.68 0.46 -6.97
N PHE A 440 5.45 -0.09 -8.17
CA PHE A 440 6.16 0.28 -9.41
C PHE A 440 5.25 0.51 -10.65
N GLY A 441 3.93 0.44 -10.49
CA GLY A 441 2.95 0.79 -11.54
C GLY A 441 2.76 -0.26 -12.64
N LEU A 442 3.12 -1.53 -12.40
CA LEU A 442 2.78 -2.61 -13.34
C LEU A 442 1.51 -3.33 -12.89
N ALA A 443 0.49 -3.28 -13.75
CA ALA A 443 -0.76 -4.00 -13.56
C ALA A 443 -0.49 -5.45 -13.12
N VAL A 444 -0.95 -5.82 -11.93
CA VAL A 444 -1.12 -7.22 -11.53
C VAL A 444 -2.00 -7.81 -12.62
N ALA A 445 -1.42 -8.65 -13.49
CA ALA A 445 -2.13 -9.16 -14.64
C ALA A 445 -3.27 -10.05 -14.15
N GLN A 446 -4.47 -9.48 -14.06
CA GLN A 446 -5.70 -10.23 -13.86
C GLN A 446 -6.01 -10.98 -15.15
N SER A 447 -5.22 -12.02 -15.40
CA SER A 447 -5.47 -13.03 -16.41
C SER A 447 -6.72 -13.78 -15.98
N ASP A 448 -7.86 -13.42 -16.58
CA ASP A 448 -9.15 -14.10 -16.37
C ASP A 448 -9.12 -15.48 -17.09
N MET A 449 -8.20 -16.33 -16.64
CA MET A 449 -7.85 -17.62 -17.22
C MET A 449 -8.42 -18.75 -16.39
N ARG A 450 -9.76 -18.82 -16.38
CA ARG A 450 -10.46 -20.11 -16.36
C ARG A 450 -11.40 -20.17 -17.55
N SER A 451 -10.79 -20.34 -18.72
CA SER A 451 -11.53 -20.84 -19.88
C SER A 451 -12.16 -22.18 -19.50
N GLN A 452 -13.46 -22.35 -19.68
CA GLN A 452 -14.12 -23.65 -19.46
C GLN A 452 -13.65 -24.75 -20.42
N VAL A 453 -12.74 -24.43 -21.34
CA VAL A 453 -12.15 -25.32 -22.35
C VAL A 453 -10.63 -25.50 -22.12
N GLU A 454 -10.10 -25.06 -20.98
CA GLU A 454 -8.68 -25.23 -20.64
C GLU A 454 -8.34 -26.72 -20.43
N PRO A 455 -7.25 -27.24 -21.03
CA PRO A 455 -6.74 -28.58 -20.78
C PRO A 455 -6.46 -28.85 -19.30
N GLN A 456 -6.85 -30.02 -18.82
CA GLN A 456 -6.43 -30.45 -17.50
C GLN A 456 -5.03 -31.04 -17.59
N ILE A 457 -4.14 -30.60 -16.70
CA ILE A 457 -2.79 -31.13 -16.52
C ILE A 457 -2.75 -31.87 -15.20
N PHE A 458 -2.20 -33.07 -15.26
CA PHE A 458 -1.91 -33.90 -14.12
C PHE A 458 -0.41 -34.07 -14.00
N VAL A 459 0.10 -33.96 -12.77
CA VAL A 459 1.53 -34.08 -12.48
C VAL A 459 1.74 -35.10 -11.39
N LYS A 460 2.55 -36.10 -11.74
CA LYS A 460 2.97 -37.17 -10.87
C LYS A 460 4.49 -37.19 -10.81
N ASN A 461 5.03 -36.97 -9.62
CA ASN A 461 6.46 -37.14 -9.37
C ASN A 461 6.77 -38.65 -9.35
N THR A 462 7.64 -39.14 -10.25
CA THR A 462 7.98 -40.57 -10.39
C THR A 462 9.47 -40.82 -10.12
N GLY A 463 9.75 -41.54 -9.03
CA GLY A 463 11.13 -41.69 -8.56
C GLY A 463 11.69 -40.37 -8.01
N CYS A 464 12.85 -40.41 -7.37
CA CYS A 464 13.18 -39.37 -6.39
C CYS A 464 14.67 -39.01 -6.25
N THR A 465 15.47 -39.27 -7.27
CA THR A 465 16.78 -38.61 -7.51
C THR A 465 16.76 -38.17 -8.95
N TRP A 466 16.86 -36.86 -9.23
CA TRP A 466 16.59 -36.29 -10.57
C TRP A 466 15.23 -36.79 -11.12
N SER A 467 14.17 -36.65 -10.32
CA SER A 467 12.88 -37.31 -10.52
C SER A 467 12.36 -37.16 -11.95
N ASP A 468 11.98 -38.27 -12.57
CA ASP A 468 11.14 -38.30 -13.76
C ASP A 468 9.78 -37.74 -13.35
N ILE A 469 9.36 -36.62 -13.92
CA ILE A 469 8.04 -36.04 -13.66
C ILE A 469 7.16 -36.39 -14.84
N GLU A 470 6.15 -37.19 -14.55
CA GLU A 470 5.13 -37.62 -15.51
C GLU A 470 4.05 -36.54 -15.56
N PHE A 471 4.11 -35.76 -16.65
CA PHE A 471 3.06 -34.85 -17.08
C PHE A 471 2.10 -35.61 -17.98
N TYR A 472 0.81 -35.41 -17.79
CA TYR A 472 -0.20 -35.85 -18.77
C TYR A 472 -1.39 -34.92 -18.81
N THR A 473 -2.10 -34.91 -19.93
CA THR A 473 -3.27 -34.06 -20.15
C THR A 473 -4.48 -34.83 -20.64
N ASP A 474 -5.69 -34.32 -20.38
CA ASP A 474 -6.94 -34.82 -20.97
C ASP A 474 -7.29 -34.16 -22.31
N ALA A 475 -6.48 -33.20 -22.78
CA ALA A 475 -6.64 -32.61 -24.10
C ALA A 475 -6.54 -33.64 -25.22
N SER A 476 -7.28 -33.38 -26.30
CA SER A 476 -7.25 -34.16 -27.54
C SER A 476 -6.88 -33.25 -28.71
N GLY A 477 -5.88 -33.64 -29.50
CA GLY A 477 -5.36 -32.84 -30.60
C GLY A 477 -3.87 -33.10 -30.83
N ILE A 478 -3.19 -32.21 -31.52
CA ILE A 478 -1.72 -32.15 -31.57
C ILE A 478 -1.23 -31.52 -30.27
N ILE A 479 -0.52 -32.30 -29.46
CA ILE A 479 -0.03 -31.88 -28.14
C ILE A 479 1.50 -31.72 -28.17
N LEU A 480 1.97 -30.50 -27.86
CA LEU A 480 3.37 -30.17 -27.66
C LEU A 480 3.57 -29.61 -26.25
N TRP A 481 4.58 -30.10 -25.55
CA TRP A 481 4.97 -29.59 -24.24
C TRP A 481 6.27 -28.81 -24.35
N TYR A 482 6.33 -27.65 -23.70
CA TYR A 482 7.53 -26.86 -23.50
C TYR A 482 7.76 -26.68 -22.00
N PHE A 483 8.97 -26.99 -21.56
CA PHE A 483 9.43 -26.87 -20.19
C PHE A 483 10.47 -25.75 -20.14
N ASP A 484 10.68 -25.17 -18.96
CA ASP A 484 11.60 -24.05 -18.77
C ASP A 484 13.05 -24.49 -18.49
N GLY A 485 13.88 -23.56 -18.02
CA GLY A 485 15.32 -23.73 -17.87
C GLY A 485 15.69 -24.95 -17.00
N GLY A 486 16.52 -25.83 -17.56
CA GLY A 486 17.05 -26.99 -16.84
C GLY A 486 16.25 -28.28 -17.01
N ALA A 487 15.12 -28.28 -17.72
CA ALA A 487 14.39 -29.49 -18.10
C ALA A 487 15.13 -30.36 -19.14
N MET A 488 15.02 -31.67 -18.97
CA MET A 488 15.54 -32.70 -19.87
C MET A 488 14.46 -33.77 -20.14
N PRO A 489 13.94 -33.90 -21.37
CA PRO A 489 14.08 -32.96 -22.49
C PRO A 489 13.37 -31.62 -22.24
N LEU A 490 13.82 -30.55 -22.91
CA LEU A 490 13.19 -29.21 -22.84
C LEU A 490 11.80 -29.17 -23.52
N THR A 491 11.53 -30.11 -24.42
CA THR A 491 10.26 -30.21 -25.15
C THR A 491 9.85 -31.67 -25.32
N ALA A 492 8.55 -31.97 -25.25
CA ALA A 492 8.00 -33.30 -25.48
C ALA A 492 6.74 -33.23 -26.37
N THR A 493 6.29 -34.38 -26.88
CA THR A 493 5.13 -34.48 -27.79
C THR A 493 4.28 -35.68 -27.43
N GLY A 494 2.95 -35.49 -27.37
CA GLY A 494 2.00 -36.53 -26.98
C GLY A 494 1.17 -36.16 -25.77
N ASP A 495 0.21 -37.01 -25.43
CA ASP A 495 -0.71 -36.90 -24.29
C ASP A 495 -0.01 -37.03 -22.92
N SER A 496 1.20 -37.60 -22.89
CA SER A 496 2.09 -37.59 -21.73
C SER A 496 3.54 -37.22 -22.08
N ALA A 497 4.28 -36.76 -21.06
CA ALA A 497 5.69 -36.40 -21.14
C ALA A 497 6.40 -36.76 -19.82
N ILE A 498 7.63 -37.27 -19.91
CA ILE A 498 8.48 -37.58 -18.75
C ILE A 498 9.71 -36.67 -18.79
N ILE A 499 9.90 -35.86 -17.75
CA ILE A 499 10.89 -34.77 -17.71
C ILE A 499 11.68 -34.79 -16.41
N GLN A 500 12.99 -34.61 -16.49
CA GLN A 500 13.87 -34.38 -15.34
C GLN A 500 14.31 -32.92 -15.28
N TYR A 501 14.35 -32.32 -14.09
CA TYR A 501 14.90 -30.98 -13.90
C TYR A 501 16.28 -31.03 -13.23
N SER A 502 17.24 -30.30 -13.81
CA SER A 502 18.62 -30.21 -13.34
C SER A 502 18.87 -29.14 -12.27
N SER A 503 17.83 -28.36 -11.94
CA SER A 503 17.82 -27.32 -10.91
C SER A 503 16.66 -27.55 -9.96
N MET A 504 16.86 -27.23 -8.68
CA MET A 504 15.77 -27.09 -7.71
C MET A 504 15.10 -25.73 -7.90
N GLY A 505 13.81 -25.64 -7.56
CA GLY A 505 13.02 -24.41 -7.71
C GLY A 505 11.59 -24.69 -8.15
N ARG A 506 10.86 -23.63 -8.45
CA ARG A 506 9.54 -23.70 -9.10
C ARG A 506 9.72 -23.53 -10.61
N HIS A 507 8.91 -24.26 -11.39
CA HIS A 507 9.04 -24.37 -12.83
C HIS A 507 7.71 -24.11 -13.54
N THR A 508 7.80 -23.37 -14.64
CA THR A 508 6.70 -23.00 -15.52
C THR A 508 6.63 -23.95 -16.71
N ILE A 509 5.40 -24.33 -17.08
CA ILE A 509 5.14 -25.30 -18.15
C ILE A 509 4.21 -24.67 -19.17
N THR A 510 4.48 -24.87 -20.45
CA THR A 510 3.56 -24.49 -21.53
C THR A 510 3.09 -25.73 -22.28
N LEU A 511 1.79 -25.96 -22.27
CA LEU A 511 1.12 -26.99 -23.04
C LEU A 511 0.50 -26.34 -24.28
N VAL A 512 0.85 -26.81 -25.47
CA VAL A 512 0.25 -26.34 -26.73
C VAL A 512 -0.67 -27.43 -27.28
N VAL A 513 -1.95 -27.11 -27.45
CA VAL A 513 -2.97 -28.01 -28.02
C VAL A 513 -3.50 -27.40 -29.30
N ASP A 514 -3.33 -28.10 -30.43
CA ASP A 514 -3.73 -27.65 -31.78
C ASP A 514 -3.26 -26.22 -32.14
N GLY A 515 -2.10 -25.83 -31.62
CA GLY A 515 -1.48 -24.52 -31.83
C GLY A 515 -1.86 -23.43 -30.80
N VAL A 516 -2.73 -23.73 -29.84
CA VAL A 516 -3.10 -22.82 -28.74
C VAL A 516 -2.23 -23.09 -27.51
N PRO A 517 -1.41 -22.12 -27.03
CA PRO A 517 -0.60 -22.28 -25.83
C PRO A 517 -1.38 -21.99 -24.54
N TYR A 518 -1.20 -22.87 -23.55
CA TYR A 518 -1.68 -22.75 -22.17
C TYR A 518 -0.46 -22.73 -21.24
N ILE A 519 -0.27 -21.66 -20.49
CA ILE A 519 0.93 -21.42 -19.69
C ILE A 519 0.60 -21.56 -18.20
N PHE A 520 1.25 -22.50 -17.54
CA PHE A 520 1.06 -22.82 -16.13
C PHE A 520 2.27 -22.35 -15.34
N THR A 521 2.20 -21.11 -14.83
CA THR A 521 3.30 -20.51 -14.08
C THR A 521 3.54 -21.25 -12.77
N ASP A 522 4.81 -21.56 -12.48
CA ASP A 522 5.30 -22.18 -11.24
C ASP A 522 4.51 -23.42 -10.81
N PHE A 523 4.01 -24.17 -11.78
CA PHE A 523 3.08 -25.27 -11.57
C PHE A 523 3.70 -26.44 -10.81
N VAL A 524 5.00 -26.67 -10.99
CA VAL A 524 5.75 -27.77 -10.35
C VAL A 524 6.89 -27.21 -9.50
N GLY A 525 7.09 -27.79 -8.33
CA GLY A 525 8.27 -27.56 -7.50
C GLY A 525 9.23 -28.77 -7.51
N ILE A 526 10.52 -28.48 -7.56
CA ILE A 526 11.64 -29.42 -7.55
C ILE A 526 12.48 -29.13 -6.31
N PHE A 527 12.75 -30.16 -5.51
CA PHE A 527 13.31 -30.01 -4.16
C PHE A 527 14.47 -30.98 -3.93
N SER A 528 15.29 -30.71 -2.90
CA SER A 528 16.38 -31.62 -2.50
C SER A 528 15.81 -32.89 -1.87
N ASP A 529 16.44 -34.02 -2.16
CA ASP A 529 16.01 -35.38 -1.84
C ASP A 529 16.49 -35.88 -0.46
N GLY A 530 17.46 -35.24 0.18
CA GLY A 530 17.84 -35.51 1.58
C GLY A 530 19.07 -36.41 1.79
N ILE A 531 19.16 -36.99 3.00
CA ILE A 531 20.42 -37.29 3.72
C ILE A 531 21.24 -38.48 3.13
N ILE A 532 22.57 -38.36 3.18
CA ILE A 532 23.55 -39.42 2.86
C ILE A 532 23.50 -40.53 3.95
N PRO A 533 23.42 -41.83 3.60
CA PRO A 533 23.48 -42.92 4.57
C PRO A 533 24.82 -42.94 5.32
N ILE A 534 24.85 -43.55 6.51
CA ILE A 534 26.08 -43.79 7.28
C ILE A 534 26.13 -45.27 7.64
N ILE A 535 27.25 -45.93 7.41
CA ILE A 535 27.50 -47.31 7.81
C ILE A 535 27.85 -47.33 9.31
N ILE A 536 27.05 -48.06 10.07
CA ILE A 536 27.23 -48.29 11.50
C ILE A 536 27.64 -49.75 11.71
N SER A 537 28.83 -49.98 12.26
CA SER A 537 29.26 -51.29 12.74
C SER A 537 30.08 -51.14 14.02
N ALA A 538 29.93 -52.11 14.92
CA ALA A 538 30.79 -52.25 16.09
C ALA A 538 32.07 -53.08 15.79
N ASP A 539 32.09 -53.78 14.66
CA ASP A 539 33.07 -54.81 14.33
C ASP A 539 34.21 -54.25 13.46
N SER A 540 34.86 -53.16 13.90
CA SER A 540 36.02 -52.60 13.19
C SER A 540 37.26 -53.52 13.23
N VAL A 541 37.29 -54.48 14.16
CA VAL A 541 38.27 -55.57 14.22
C VAL A 541 37.57 -56.91 14.53
N THR A 542 37.86 -57.96 13.75
CA THR A 542 37.22 -59.29 13.87
C THR A 542 38.22 -60.44 13.66
N CYS A 543 37.79 -61.71 13.76
CA CYS A 543 38.65 -62.90 13.62
C CYS A 543 38.34 -63.69 12.32
N PRO A 544 39.30 -64.42 11.73
CA PRO A 544 39.07 -65.29 10.58
C PRO A 544 37.92 -66.27 10.81
N GLY A 545 36.95 -66.26 9.89
CA GLY A 545 35.77 -67.12 9.94
C GLY A 545 34.66 -66.68 10.90
N THR A 546 34.75 -65.49 11.53
CA THR A 546 33.64 -64.88 12.27
C THR A 546 32.90 -63.86 11.42
N ASN A 547 31.58 -63.79 11.57
CA ASN A 547 30.73 -62.83 10.85
C ASN A 547 30.79 -61.45 11.52
N ALA A 548 31.05 -60.40 10.75
CA ALA A 548 30.89 -59.00 11.15
C ALA A 548 29.57 -58.44 10.62
N THR A 549 28.92 -57.58 11.41
CA THR A 549 27.60 -56.97 11.08
C THR A 549 27.76 -55.51 10.68
N PHE A 550 27.22 -55.11 9.53
CA PHE A 550 27.15 -53.71 9.09
C PHE A 550 25.70 -53.29 8.98
N THR A 551 25.32 -52.15 9.56
CA THR A 551 23.94 -51.65 9.60
C THR A 551 23.87 -50.23 9.07
N SER A 552 22.86 -49.93 8.25
CA SER A 552 22.60 -48.59 7.73
C SER A 552 22.01 -47.68 8.82
N SER A 553 22.48 -46.44 8.93
CA SER A 553 21.86 -45.41 9.76
C SER A 553 20.44 -45.05 9.31
N ILE A 554 20.15 -45.24 8.02
CA ILE A 554 18.81 -45.15 7.44
C ILE A 554 18.17 -46.52 7.58
N SER A 555 17.07 -46.63 8.32
CA SER A 555 16.38 -47.91 8.60
C SER A 555 15.10 -48.14 7.79
N ASN A 556 14.70 -47.16 6.97
CA ASN A 556 13.42 -47.08 6.26
C ASN A 556 13.53 -46.86 4.74
N ALA A 557 14.72 -47.01 4.14
CA ALA A 557 14.86 -47.06 2.69
C ALA A 557 14.19 -48.31 2.10
N VAL A 558 13.75 -48.22 0.84
CA VAL A 558 13.10 -49.28 0.04
C VAL A 558 14.09 -50.23 -0.62
N TYR A 559 15.37 -49.87 -0.66
CA TYR A 559 16.45 -50.72 -1.11
C TYR A 559 17.74 -50.32 -0.41
N TYR A 560 18.61 -51.28 -0.20
CA TYR A 560 19.98 -51.10 0.25
C TYR A 560 20.86 -51.85 -0.73
N ASP A 561 22.01 -51.28 -1.09
CA ASP A 561 22.98 -51.83 -2.01
C ASP A 561 24.36 -51.72 -1.33
N TRP A 562 24.80 -52.83 -0.75
CA TRP A 562 26.06 -52.94 -0.03
C TRP A 562 27.10 -53.63 -0.90
N VAL A 563 28.35 -53.16 -0.85
CA VAL A 563 29.49 -53.82 -1.50
C VAL A 563 30.61 -54.01 -0.49
N VAL A 564 31.08 -55.25 -0.32
CA VAL A 564 32.25 -55.61 0.47
C VAL A 564 33.39 -55.92 -0.51
N TYR A 565 34.45 -55.11 -0.46
CA TYR A 565 35.63 -55.23 -1.32
C TYR A 565 36.58 -56.33 -0.81
N ASP A 566 36.07 -57.56 -0.79
CA ASP A 566 36.79 -58.80 -0.51
C ASP A 566 37.37 -59.41 -1.82
N THR A 567 38.03 -60.56 -1.74
CA THR A 567 38.53 -61.32 -2.91
C THR A 567 37.83 -62.69 -3.01
N PRO A 568 36.80 -62.86 -3.85
CA PRO A 568 36.19 -61.88 -4.76
C PRO A 568 35.24 -60.89 -4.05
N ILE A 569 35.01 -59.74 -4.69
CA ILE A 569 34.11 -58.68 -4.19
C ILE A 569 32.69 -59.25 -4.04
N VAL A 570 32.07 -59.03 -2.88
CA VAL A 570 30.72 -59.55 -2.55
C VAL A 570 29.74 -58.38 -2.41
N GLY A 571 28.68 -58.40 -3.20
CA GLY A 571 27.58 -57.43 -3.11
C GLY A 571 26.34 -58.03 -2.43
N PHE A 572 25.66 -57.23 -1.61
CA PHE A 572 24.41 -57.60 -0.95
C PHE A 572 23.37 -56.51 -1.16
N SER A 573 22.26 -56.83 -1.84
CA SER A 573 21.28 -55.82 -2.19
C SER A 573 19.83 -56.28 -2.01
N GLY A 574 18.95 -55.39 -1.56
CA GLY A 574 17.54 -55.72 -1.26
C GLY A 574 16.80 -54.72 -0.38
N ALA A 575 15.47 -54.84 -0.33
CA ALA A 575 14.57 -53.92 0.37
C ALA A 575 14.57 -54.04 1.90
N GLY A 576 14.84 -55.24 2.42
CA GLY A 576 14.97 -55.49 3.86
C GLY A 576 16.41 -55.49 4.36
N THR A 577 17.38 -55.17 3.50
CA THR A 577 18.82 -55.33 3.77
C THR A 577 19.38 -54.12 4.54
N THR A 578 18.66 -53.69 5.59
CA THR A 578 19.09 -52.63 6.52
C THR A 578 20.42 -52.96 7.19
N SER A 579 20.75 -54.24 7.29
CA SER A 579 22.07 -54.73 7.69
C SER A 579 22.52 -55.92 6.86
N ILE A 580 23.83 -56.14 6.82
CA ILE A 580 24.49 -57.29 6.19
C ILE A 580 25.43 -57.97 7.20
N ASN A 581 25.58 -59.29 7.05
CA ASN A 581 26.55 -60.09 7.79
C ASN A 581 27.56 -60.68 6.79
N HIS A 582 28.84 -60.35 6.95
CA HIS A 582 29.90 -60.89 6.09
C HIS A 582 30.99 -61.56 6.93
N ALA A 583 31.48 -62.72 6.47
CA ALA A 583 32.51 -63.49 7.15
C ALA A 583 33.82 -63.38 6.37
N PHE A 584 34.83 -62.77 6.97
CA PHE A 584 36.15 -62.65 6.36
C PHE A 584 36.98 -63.90 6.67
N ALA A 585 37.45 -64.60 5.63
CA ALA A 585 38.16 -65.87 5.78
C ALA A 585 39.65 -65.70 6.10
N ASP A 586 40.27 -64.63 5.61
CA ASP A 586 41.70 -64.35 5.72
C ASP A 586 41.97 -63.09 6.57
N THR A 587 43.19 -62.96 7.10
CA THR A 587 43.61 -61.79 7.87
C THR A 587 43.99 -60.63 6.95
N GLY A 588 43.34 -59.47 7.07
CA GLY A 588 43.59 -58.30 6.24
C GLY A 588 42.74 -57.09 6.64
N THR A 589 42.80 -56.04 5.83
CA THR A 589 41.94 -54.85 5.93
C THR A 589 41.01 -54.79 4.73
N TYR A 590 39.72 -54.55 4.97
CA TYR A 590 38.64 -54.62 3.99
C TYR A 590 37.78 -53.35 4.01
N ILE A 591 37.26 -52.94 2.86
CA ILE A 591 36.37 -51.78 2.71
C ILE A 591 34.95 -52.25 2.40
N ILE A 592 33.97 -51.67 3.08
CA ILE A 592 32.54 -51.87 2.89
C ILE A 592 31.93 -50.55 2.42
N THR A 593 31.01 -50.57 1.46
CA THR A 593 30.32 -49.37 0.99
C THR A 593 28.81 -49.57 0.91
N LEU A 594 28.03 -48.53 1.12
CA LEU A 594 26.56 -48.55 1.19
C LEU A 594 25.94 -47.47 0.31
N GLN A 595 24.96 -47.85 -0.50
CA GLN A 595 24.00 -46.96 -1.16
C GLN A 595 22.57 -47.35 -0.77
N THR A 596 21.65 -46.40 -0.60
CA THR A 596 20.26 -46.68 -0.18
C THR A 596 19.26 -46.07 -1.15
N THR A 597 18.28 -46.85 -1.63
CA THR A 597 17.16 -46.34 -2.43
C THR A 597 15.94 -46.06 -1.56
N SER A 598 15.51 -44.82 -1.38
CA SER A 598 14.27 -44.48 -0.64
C SER A 598 13.05 -44.40 -1.57
N ILE A 599 11.83 -44.65 -1.03
CA ILE A 599 10.57 -44.43 -1.78
C ILE A 599 10.35 -42.95 -2.13
N CYS A 600 10.96 -42.05 -1.36
CA CYS A 600 10.84 -40.60 -1.51
C CYS A 600 12.16 -39.92 -1.93
N CYS A 601 13.27 -40.66 -2.11
CA CYS A 601 14.60 -40.05 -2.35
C CYS A 601 15.52 -40.79 -3.35
N GLY A 602 15.05 -41.82 -4.07
CA GLY A 602 15.88 -42.50 -5.08
C GLY A 602 17.16 -43.10 -4.49
N ARG A 603 18.19 -43.40 -5.30
CA ARG A 603 19.50 -43.90 -4.82
C ARG A 603 20.32 -42.74 -4.23
N SER A 604 20.61 -42.81 -2.94
CA SER A 604 21.47 -41.86 -2.22
C SER A 604 22.94 -41.90 -2.66
N LYS A 605 23.77 -41.00 -2.11
CA LYS A 605 25.23 -41.05 -2.28
C LYS A 605 25.84 -42.20 -1.46
N ILE A 606 26.97 -42.76 -1.93
CA ILE A 606 27.66 -43.88 -1.29
C ILE A 606 28.43 -43.42 -0.04
N ASP A 607 28.32 -44.18 1.05
CA ASP A 607 29.17 -44.09 2.25
C ASP A 607 30.10 -45.32 2.38
N THR A 608 31.18 -45.21 3.17
CA THR A 608 32.30 -46.18 3.21
C THR A 608 32.83 -46.45 4.63
N PHE A 609 33.13 -47.72 4.96
CA PHE A 609 33.59 -48.18 6.28
C PHE A 609 34.74 -49.21 6.15
N GLU A 610 35.68 -49.23 7.09
CA GLU A 610 36.90 -50.07 7.07
C GLU A 610 36.94 -51.09 8.23
N VAL A 611 37.40 -52.32 7.97
CA VAL A 611 37.42 -53.45 8.93
C VAL A 611 38.73 -54.23 8.86
N ILE A 612 39.25 -54.67 10.01
CA ILE A 612 40.53 -55.41 10.15
C ILE A 612 40.29 -56.83 10.70
N VAL A 613 41.06 -57.83 10.27
CA VAL A 613 40.88 -59.25 10.66
C VAL A 613 42.16 -59.88 11.25
N ALA A 614 42.09 -60.47 12.47
CA ALA A 614 43.24 -60.79 13.34
C ALA A 614 43.39 -62.28 13.81
N PRO A 615 44.60 -62.80 14.14
CA PRO A 615 44.86 -64.25 14.46
C PRO A 615 44.66 -64.70 15.94
N VAL A 616 44.84 -66.00 16.26
CA VAL A 616 44.36 -66.73 17.50
C VAL A 616 45.47 -67.14 18.53
N LEU A 617 45.28 -67.00 19.88
CA LEU A 617 46.29 -67.25 20.99
C LEU A 617 45.73 -67.75 22.38
N THR A 618 46.53 -67.98 23.46
CA THR A 618 46.10 -68.55 24.81
C THR A 618 46.81 -67.98 26.12
N PRO A 619 46.16 -67.73 27.31
CA PRO A 619 46.66 -66.86 28.45
C PRO A 619 46.89 -67.43 29.92
N LEU A 620 47.58 -66.69 30.86
CA LEU A 620 47.89 -67.01 32.32
C LEU A 620 48.14 -65.80 33.32
N VAL A 621 48.08 -65.93 34.69
CA VAL A 621 48.27 -64.82 35.73
C VAL A 621 48.76 -65.19 37.20
N TYR A 622 49.40 -64.26 37.97
CA TYR A 622 49.87 -64.37 39.40
C TYR A 622 49.64 -63.09 40.31
N VAL A 623 50.02 -63.05 41.62
CA VAL A 623 49.77 -61.93 42.63
C VAL A 623 50.95 -61.64 43.64
N SER A 624 51.07 -60.41 44.16
CA SER A 624 52.05 -59.90 45.18
C SER A 624 51.48 -58.77 46.10
N VAL A 625 52.14 -58.33 47.20
CA VAL A 625 51.69 -57.23 48.14
C VAL A 625 52.85 -56.42 48.80
N THR A 626 52.61 -55.16 49.24
CA THR A 626 53.60 -54.29 49.93
C THR A 626 53.60 -54.25 51.48
N SER A 627 52.44 -54.18 52.16
CA SER A 627 52.32 -54.18 53.64
C SER A 627 50.96 -54.73 54.10
N ALA A 628 50.85 -55.18 55.35
CA ALA A 628 49.67 -55.88 55.88
C ALA A 628 48.96 -55.22 57.08
N ALA A 629 49.54 -54.19 57.71
CA ALA A 629 48.90 -53.42 58.78
C ALA A 629 49.15 -51.92 58.56
N ILE A 630 48.09 -51.10 58.60
CA ILE A 630 48.08 -49.72 58.06
C ILE A 630 47.11 -48.77 58.81
N CYS A 631 47.18 -47.46 58.56
CA CYS A 631 46.09 -46.51 58.88
C CYS A 631 45.03 -46.50 57.75
N ALA A 632 43.82 -46.01 57.97
CA ALA A 632 42.76 -45.94 56.97
C ALA A 632 42.99 -44.70 56.10
N GLY A 633 43.28 -44.93 54.83
CA GLY A 633 43.88 -43.93 53.95
C GLY A 633 45.35 -44.24 53.62
N ASP A 634 46.08 -44.93 54.49
CA ASP A 634 47.40 -45.47 54.12
C ASP A 634 47.21 -46.57 53.06
N GLN A 635 47.97 -46.50 51.97
CA GLN A 635 47.76 -47.36 50.82
C GLN A 635 48.68 -48.58 50.88
N THR A 636 48.11 -49.78 50.71
CA THR A 636 48.89 -50.99 50.40
C THR A 636 48.57 -51.47 48.98
N THR A 637 49.59 -51.92 48.25
CA THR A 637 49.53 -52.23 46.82
C THR A 637 49.76 -53.71 46.57
N PHE A 638 48.88 -54.29 45.77
CA PHE A 638 48.95 -55.65 45.24
C PHE A 638 49.21 -55.63 43.74
N GLY A 639 50.03 -56.55 43.22
CA GLY A 639 50.45 -56.57 41.82
C GLY A 639 50.33 -57.95 41.16
N ALA A 640 49.74 -57.98 39.97
CA ALA A 640 49.52 -59.14 39.12
C ALA A 640 50.31 -59.08 37.80
N VAL A 641 50.65 -60.26 37.29
CA VAL A 641 51.60 -60.42 36.18
C VAL A 641 51.02 -61.37 35.13
N PRO A 642 50.70 -60.91 33.90
CA PRO A 642 50.09 -61.73 32.85
C PRO A 642 51.10 -62.40 31.92
N ILE A 643 50.66 -63.46 31.23
CA ILE A 643 51.29 -63.96 30.00
C ILE A 643 50.20 -64.16 28.94
N ASN A 644 50.46 -63.71 27.70
CA ASN A 644 49.54 -63.79 26.54
C ASN A 644 48.12 -63.18 26.76
N GLY A 645 47.97 -62.23 27.69
CA GLY A 645 46.68 -61.61 28.04
C GLY A 645 46.14 -60.57 27.03
N GLY A 646 46.83 -60.34 25.91
CA GLY A 646 46.55 -59.21 25.02
C GLY A 646 47.18 -57.89 25.51
N THR A 647 46.75 -56.77 24.95
CA THR A 647 47.25 -55.42 25.28
C THR A 647 46.57 -54.82 26.51
N SER A 648 45.35 -55.26 26.84
CA SER A 648 44.56 -54.78 27.98
C SER A 648 43.78 -55.94 28.66
N PRO A 649 44.44 -57.01 29.14
CA PRO A 649 43.77 -58.09 29.89
C PRO A 649 42.96 -57.53 31.05
N ILE A 650 41.75 -58.05 31.24
CA ILE A 650 40.84 -57.65 32.30
C ILE A 650 41.10 -58.54 33.52
N TYR A 651 41.68 -57.96 34.56
CA TYR A 651 41.85 -58.63 35.84
C TYR A 651 40.56 -58.56 36.67
N GLN A 652 40.43 -59.41 37.68
CA GLN A 652 39.42 -59.29 38.72
C GLN A 652 40.03 -59.74 40.04
N TRP A 653 40.49 -58.78 40.81
CA TRP A 653 40.85 -58.89 42.21
C TRP A 653 39.63 -59.13 43.08
N LEU A 654 39.77 -59.98 44.11
CA LEU A 654 38.70 -60.31 45.04
C LEU A 654 39.20 -60.19 46.48
N VAL A 655 38.41 -59.59 47.38
CA VAL A 655 38.58 -59.61 48.84
C VAL A 655 37.57 -60.59 49.44
N ASN A 656 38.01 -61.50 50.31
CA ASN A 656 37.19 -62.54 50.93
C ASN A 656 36.39 -63.38 49.90
N GLY A 657 36.95 -63.55 48.69
CA GLY A 657 36.28 -64.22 47.57
C GLY A 657 35.21 -63.36 46.85
N SER A 658 34.97 -62.13 47.29
CA SER A 658 34.08 -61.16 46.63
C SER A 658 34.89 -60.19 45.75
N PRO A 659 34.51 -59.93 44.49
CA PRO A 659 35.25 -59.04 43.59
C PRO A 659 35.34 -57.60 44.11
N VAL A 660 36.54 -56.99 44.10
CA VAL A 660 36.80 -55.63 44.64
C VAL A 660 37.60 -54.68 43.75
N GLY A 661 38.26 -55.18 42.71
CA GLY A 661 39.00 -54.36 41.76
C GLY A 661 39.18 -55.13 40.47
N SER A 662 39.02 -54.49 39.31
CA SER A 662 39.07 -55.20 38.02
C SER A 662 39.73 -54.36 36.94
N GLY A 663 40.06 -54.98 35.82
CA GLY A 663 40.70 -54.34 34.67
C GLY A 663 42.20 -54.05 34.83
N THR A 664 42.70 -53.81 36.05
CA THR A 664 44.09 -53.41 36.29
C THR A 664 44.97 -54.56 36.77
N ASN A 665 46.21 -54.61 36.26
CA ASN A 665 47.22 -55.58 36.73
C ASN A 665 47.78 -55.23 38.12
N THR A 666 47.28 -54.19 38.78
CA THR A 666 47.56 -53.87 40.18
C THR A 666 46.27 -53.49 40.87
N PHE A 667 46.12 -53.89 42.12
CA PHE A 667 45.04 -53.47 43.00
C PHE A 667 45.69 -52.81 44.21
N SER A 668 45.53 -51.52 44.38
CA SER A 668 45.98 -50.82 45.58
C SER A 668 44.77 -50.40 46.37
N SER A 669 44.76 -50.68 47.66
CA SER A 669 43.65 -50.29 48.53
C SER A 669 44.17 -49.71 49.85
N SER A 670 43.58 -48.58 50.20
CA SER A 670 43.67 -47.90 51.49
C SER A 670 42.35 -47.97 52.28
N SER A 671 41.35 -48.66 51.71
CA SER A 671 39.99 -48.82 52.23
C SER A 671 39.67 -50.26 52.62
N LEU A 672 40.70 -51.08 52.86
CA LEU A 672 40.53 -52.43 53.38
C LEU A 672 39.98 -52.35 54.80
N SER A 673 39.21 -53.37 55.17
CA SER A 673 38.80 -53.56 56.55
C SER A 673 39.74 -54.53 57.24
N ASP A 674 39.81 -54.44 58.56
CA ASP A 674 40.56 -55.40 59.37
C ASP A 674 40.02 -56.82 59.17
N GLY A 675 40.88 -57.73 58.70
CA GLY A 675 40.58 -59.13 58.40
C GLY A 675 40.47 -59.54 56.91
N ASP A 676 40.67 -58.64 55.94
CA ASP A 676 40.33 -58.85 54.52
C ASP A 676 41.33 -59.72 53.69
N ILE A 677 40.83 -60.67 52.86
CA ILE A 677 41.62 -61.69 52.12
C ILE A 677 41.69 -61.50 50.58
N ILE A 678 42.86 -61.25 49.96
CA ILE A 678 42.98 -60.88 48.52
C ILE A 678 43.33 -62.04 47.56
N THR A 679 42.63 -62.21 46.42
CA THR A 679 43.00 -63.06 45.24
C THR A 679 42.87 -62.30 43.90
N CYS A 680 43.26 -62.89 42.75
CA CYS A 680 43.06 -62.30 41.40
C CYS A 680 42.68 -63.35 40.33
N PHE A 681 41.73 -62.99 39.46
CA PHE A 681 41.36 -63.66 38.21
C PHE A 681 41.78 -62.78 37.01
N MET A 682 41.87 -63.33 35.80
CA MET A 682 42.22 -62.59 34.58
C MET A 682 41.49 -63.16 33.37
N ILE A 683 40.96 -62.28 32.52
CA ILE A 683 40.41 -62.57 31.20
C ILE A 683 41.26 -61.83 30.16
N SER A 684 41.80 -62.55 29.17
CA SER A 684 42.54 -61.99 28.04
C SER A 684 41.62 -61.17 27.14
N ASN A 685 42.05 -59.98 26.74
CA ASN A 685 41.31 -59.13 25.79
C ASN A 685 41.81 -59.28 24.34
N TYR A 686 42.79 -60.15 24.10
CA TYR A 686 43.28 -60.40 22.76
C TYR A 686 42.12 -60.94 21.89
N PRO A 687 41.76 -60.32 20.75
CA PRO A 687 40.47 -60.53 20.08
C PRO A 687 40.09 -62.00 19.81
N CYS A 688 41.09 -62.85 19.62
CA CYS A 688 40.89 -64.27 19.32
C CYS A 688 41.62 -65.19 20.32
N ALA A 689 41.46 -64.98 21.63
CA ALA A 689 42.04 -65.84 22.68
C ALA A 689 41.17 -67.08 23.03
N VAL A 690 41.79 -68.25 23.29
CA VAL A 690 41.07 -69.51 23.60
C VAL A 690 41.82 -70.44 24.59
N PRO A 691 41.24 -70.85 25.74
CA PRO A 691 40.15 -70.18 26.44
C PRO A 691 40.60 -68.77 26.88
N ILE A 692 39.64 -67.94 27.31
CA ILE A 692 39.91 -66.53 27.58
C ILE A 692 40.46 -66.26 28.99
N ASP A 693 40.44 -67.19 29.95
CA ASP A 693 40.54 -66.90 31.39
C ASP A 693 41.55 -67.72 32.24
N ALA A 694 41.96 -67.18 33.41
CA ALA A 694 42.92 -67.79 34.37
C ALA A 694 42.83 -67.20 35.82
N THR A 695 43.25 -67.93 36.87
CA THR A 695 43.08 -67.53 38.32
C THR A 695 44.33 -67.74 39.21
N SER A 696 44.47 -66.95 40.29
CA SER A 696 45.59 -66.95 41.27
C SER A 696 45.24 -67.45 42.71
N ILE A 697 46.10 -67.15 43.72
CA ILE A 697 46.15 -67.71 45.10
C ILE A 697 46.05 -66.57 46.19
N PRO A 698 45.49 -66.78 47.41
CA PRO A 698 45.13 -65.72 48.42
C PRO A 698 46.18 -65.12 49.42
N ILE A 699 45.91 -63.91 50.00
CA ILE A 699 46.70 -63.07 51.00
C ILE A 699 45.76 -62.37 52.08
N THR A 700 46.18 -61.67 53.18
CA THR A 700 45.28 -61.06 54.26
C THR A 700 45.79 -59.77 55.02
N ILE A 701 44.94 -58.84 55.59
CA ILE A 701 45.25 -57.40 56.00
C ILE A 701 44.52 -56.77 57.28
N GLU A 702 45.02 -55.66 57.91
CA GLU A 702 44.58 -54.88 59.15
C GLU A 702 44.64 -53.27 59.04
N VAL A 703 43.70 -52.43 59.58
CA VAL A 703 43.53 -50.94 59.25
C VAL A 703 42.98 -49.91 60.34
N ASN A 704 43.44 -48.61 60.46
CA ASN A 704 43.07 -47.57 61.50
C ASN A 704 42.89 -46.02 61.08
N PRO A 705 41.82 -45.23 61.37
CA PRO A 705 41.46 -43.95 60.66
C PRO A 705 42.13 -42.56 60.97
N LEU A 706 42.17 -41.63 59.97
CA LEU A 706 42.89 -40.32 59.91
C LEU A 706 42.09 -38.97 60.15
N PRO A 707 42.77 -37.87 60.58
CA PRO A 707 42.26 -36.49 60.61
C PRO A 707 42.52 -35.64 59.33
N VAL A 708 41.57 -34.77 58.96
CA VAL A 708 41.63 -33.89 57.77
C VAL A 708 41.80 -32.41 58.16
N VAL A 709 42.68 -31.69 57.44
CA VAL A 709 43.09 -30.29 57.68
C VAL A 709 43.09 -29.50 56.36
N ALA A 710 42.59 -28.26 56.35
CA ALA A 710 42.76 -27.31 55.25
C ALA A 710 43.46 -26.04 55.75
N CYS A 711 44.29 -25.39 54.92
CA CYS A 711 45.01 -24.15 55.25
C CYS A 711 44.93 -23.10 54.13
N ASN A 712 44.82 -21.81 54.50
CA ASN A 712 44.72 -20.68 53.58
C ASN A 712 45.72 -19.58 53.95
N ILE A 713 46.23 -18.85 52.95
CA ILE A 713 47.13 -17.71 53.13
C ILE A 713 46.67 -16.44 52.41
N SER A 714 47.06 -15.29 52.96
CA SER A 714 46.96 -13.99 52.28
C SER A 714 48.11 -13.06 52.64
N ASN A 715 48.47 -12.17 51.70
CA ASN A 715 49.58 -11.21 51.73
C ASN A 715 50.99 -11.84 51.74
N VAL A 716 51.62 -11.95 50.56
CA VAL A 716 52.89 -12.67 50.35
C VAL A 716 54.11 -11.76 50.12
N TYR A 717 54.09 -10.56 50.69
CA TYR A 717 55.04 -9.50 50.34
C TYR A 717 55.91 -9.03 51.51
N LEU A 718 57.18 -8.73 51.24
CA LEU A 718 58.12 -8.26 52.26
C LEU A 718 57.59 -7.00 52.99
N GLY A 719 57.52 -7.08 54.32
CA GLY A 719 57.11 -5.95 55.18
C GLY A 719 55.63 -5.91 55.54
N ALA A 720 54.81 -6.84 55.03
CA ALA A 720 53.43 -7.06 55.49
C ALA A 720 53.35 -8.26 56.45
N PHE A 721 52.30 -8.30 57.29
CA PHE A 721 51.93 -9.52 58.01
C PHE A 721 51.18 -10.46 57.05
N THR A 722 51.68 -11.68 56.91
CA THR A 722 50.99 -12.77 56.22
C THR A 722 50.02 -13.43 57.19
N ILE A 723 48.78 -13.68 56.77
CA ILE A 723 47.76 -14.34 57.58
C ILE A 723 47.67 -15.81 57.18
N PHE A 724 47.55 -16.71 58.16
CA PHE A 724 47.50 -18.17 58.02
C PHE A 724 46.30 -18.73 58.80
N ASP A 725 45.38 -19.39 58.11
CA ASP A 725 44.17 -19.98 58.70
C ASP A 725 44.13 -21.48 58.46
N ALA A 726 43.72 -22.28 59.46
CA ALA A 726 43.49 -23.72 59.31
C ALA A 726 42.26 -24.25 60.06
N THR A 727 41.63 -25.27 59.46
CA THR A 727 40.38 -25.89 59.96
C THR A 727 40.41 -27.41 59.80
N THR A 728 39.78 -28.15 60.74
CA THR A 728 39.75 -29.63 60.73
C THR A 728 38.35 -30.22 60.78
N SER A 729 38.13 -31.35 60.10
CA SER A 729 36.80 -31.96 59.92
C SER A 729 36.67 -33.44 60.29
N THR A 730 37.76 -34.19 60.46
CA THR A 730 37.75 -35.63 60.84
C THR A 730 38.84 -35.97 61.87
N GLY A 731 38.88 -37.23 62.33
CA GLY A 731 39.86 -37.74 63.28
C GLY A 731 39.39 -37.73 64.73
N SER A 732 40.22 -38.27 65.62
CA SER A 732 39.90 -38.46 67.05
C SER A 732 40.51 -37.37 67.93
N ALA A 733 39.67 -36.43 68.39
CA ALA A 733 40.10 -35.34 69.27
C ALA A 733 40.70 -35.85 70.61
N PRO A 734 41.66 -35.13 71.24
CA PRO A 734 42.06 -33.75 70.96
C PRO A 734 42.99 -33.59 69.75
N PHE A 735 42.86 -32.45 69.07
CA PHE A 735 43.73 -32.03 67.96
C PHE A 735 44.79 -31.03 68.45
N THR A 736 46.02 -31.16 67.98
CA THR A 736 47.12 -30.22 68.27
C THR A 736 47.65 -29.59 67.00
N TYR A 737 47.51 -28.27 66.86
CA TYR A 737 47.98 -27.48 65.70
C TYR A 737 49.38 -26.95 65.96
N ASN A 738 50.33 -27.28 65.10
CA ASN A 738 51.70 -26.76 65.12
C ASN A 738 52.03 -26.14 63.76
N TRP A 739 52.11 -24.81 63.70
CA TRP A 739 52.55 -24.09 62.50
C TRP A 739 54.05 -23.90 62.53
N GLU A 740 54.73 -24.22 61.43
CA GLU A 740 56.11 -23.82 61.16
C GLU A 740 56.10 -22.97 59.89
N PHE A 741 56.69 -21.77 59.92
CA PHE A 741 56.60 -20.80 58.81
C PHE A 741 57.77 -20.85 57.82
N GLY A 742 58.74 -21.75 58.04
CA GLY A 742 59.90 -21.95 57.16
C GLY A 742 61.08 -21.00 57.39
N ASP A 743 60.94 -19.99 58.26
CA ASP A 743 62.02 -19.07 58.67
C ASP A 743 62.53 -19.31 60.11
N GLY A 744 62.03 -20.36 60.76
CA GLY A 744 62.25 -20.65 62.18
C GLY A 744 61.17 -20.08 63.12
N GLY A 745 60.21 -19.31 62.60
CA GLY A 745 58.99 -18.96 63.29
C GLY A 745 58.09 -20.20 63.47
N ILE A 746 57.53 -20.35 64.67
CA ILE A 746 56.58 -21.41 65.04
C ILE A 746 55.45 -20.75 65.81
N GLU A 747 54.21 -21.06 65.46
CA GLU A 747 53.02 -20.61 66.20
C GLU A 747 52.02 -21.75 66.41
N THR A 748 51.06 -21.54 67.31
CA THR A 748 50.02 -22.54 67.63
C THR A 748 48.63 -21.92 67.61
N GLY A 749 47.63 -22.70 67.19
CA GLY A 749 46.25 -22.25 67.04
C GLY A 749 45.71 -22.49 65.63
N ALA A 750 44.40 -22.33 65.46
CA ALA A 750 43.73 -22.52 64.17
C ALA A 750 43.99 -21.35 63.20
N THR A 751 43.91 -20.11 63.68
CA THR A 751 44.22 -18.88 62.95
C THR A 751 45.43 -18.20 63.56
N THR A 752 46.36 -17.73 62.73
CA THR A 752 47.57 -17.02 63.16
C THR A 752 48.08 -16.07 62.06
N SER A 753 49.09 -15.25 62.38
CA SER A 753 49.72 -14.34 61.43
C SER A 753 51.22 -14.27 61.69
N HIS A 754 52.03 -14.35 60.63
CA HIS A 754 53.48 -14.35 60.73
C HIS A 754 54.10 -13.19 59.95
N TYR A 755 55.27 -12.74 60.40
CA TYR A 755 56.00 -11.62 59.80
C TYR A 755 57.38 -12.09 59.31
N TYR A 756 57.58 -12.02 57.99
CA TYR A 756 58.83 -12.40 57.35
C TYR A 756 59.77 -11.19 57.22
N GLY A 757 60.91 -11.26 57.91
CA GLY A 757 61.88 -10.16 57.98
C GLY A 757 62.82 -10.01 56.77
N SER A 758 62.76 -10.93 55.81
CA SER A 758 63.58 -10.92 54.59
C SER A 758 62.85 -11.63 53.45
N THR A 759 63.38 -11.51 52.23
CA THR A 759 62.79 -12.12 51.03
C THR A 759 63.35 -13.49 50.77
N GLY A 760 62.48 -14.42 50.37
CA GLY A 760 62.84 -15.79 50.05
C GLY A 760 61.61 -16.66 49.83
N SER A 761 61.81 -17.90 49.36
CA SER A 761 60.79 -18.94 49.49
C SER A 761 60.84 -19.51 50.89
N TYR A 762 59.72 -19.44 51.59
CA TYR A 762 59.53 -20.01 52.92
C TYR A 762 58.53 -21.15 52.82
N TYR A 763 58.89 -22.31 53.36
CA TYR A 763 58.02 -23.47 53.37
C TYR A 763 57.20 -23.46 54.66
N TYR A 764 55.90 -23.15 54.56
CA TYR A 764 55.04 -23.16 55.73
C TYR A 764 54.26 -24.47 55.82
N SER A 765 54.02 -24.94 57.05
CA SER A 765 53.20 -26.11 57.31
C SER A 765 52.43 -25.96 58.61
N VAL A 766 51.20 -26.46 58.63
CA VAL A 766 50.47 -26.79 59.85
C VAL A 766 50.34 -28.30 59.95
N THR A 767 50.96 -28.86 60.98
CA THR A 767 50.75 -30.27 61.36
C THR A 767 49.63 -30.32 62.38
N VAL A 768 48.62 -31.16 62.14
CA VAL A 768 47.52 -31.41 63.08
C VAL A 768 47.40 -32.91 63.33
N THR A 769 47.77 -33.31 64.54
CA THR A 769 47.79 -34.72 64.97
C THR A 769 46.55 -35.03 65.81
N ASP A 770 46.00 -36.23 65.64
CA ASP A 770 44.90 -36.76 66.44
C ASP A 770 45.37 -37.81 67.49
N SER A 771 44.45 -38.32 68.30
CA SER A 771 44.79 -39.21 69.42
C SER A 771 45.34 -40.59 69.02
N ASN A 772 45.17 -41.03 67.77
CA ASN A 772 45.62 -42.34 67.30
C ASN A 772 47.02 -42.29 66.66
N GLY A 773 47.70 -41.15 66.74
CA GLY A 773 48.97 -40.92 66.03
C GLY A 773 48.77 -40.71 64.52
N CYS A 774 47.53 -40.59 64.08
CA CYS A 774 47.19 -40.26 62.71
C CYS A 774 47.36 -38.75 62.51
N VAL A 775 48.01 -38.36 61.41
CA VAL A 775 48.47 -36.99 61.19
C VAL A 775 47.85 -36.43 59.92
N GLY A 776 47.18 -35.29 60.06
CA GLY A 776 46.74 -34.46 58.95
C GLY A 776 47.71 -33.27 58.85
N VAL A 777 48.14 -32.94 57.64
CA VAL A 777 49.05 -31.82 57.40
C VAL A 777 48.48 -30.96 56.29
N CYS A 778 48.59 -29.65 56.42
CA CYS A 778 48.45 -28.75 55.29
C CYS A 778 49.70 -27.87 55.22
N SER A 779 50.33 -27.80 54.06
CA SER A 779 51.64 -27.15 53.87
C SER A 779 51.80 -26.66 52.45
N ASP A 780 52.38 -25.49 52.27
CA ASP A 780 52.69 -24.93 50.96
C ASP A 780 53.94 -24.03 51.01
N ASN A 781 54.47 -23.64 49.85
CA ASN A 781 55.50 -22.63 49.76
C ASN A 781 54.87 -21.24 49.66
N ILE A 782 55.25 -20.35 50.56
CA ILE A 782 55.03 -18.91 50.41
C ILE A 782 56.34 -18.25 49.96
N THR A 783 56.35 -17.72 48.74
CA THR A 783 57.49 -16.91 48.29
C THR A 783 57.28 -15.47 48.69
N ILE A 784 57.93 -15.05 49.76
CA ILE A 784 57.99 -13.66 50.20
C ILE A 784 58.96 -12.92 49.29
N ILE A 785 58.41 -12.32 48.25
CA ILE A 785 59.15 -11.52 47.28
C ILE A 785 59.19 -10.06 47.71
N VAL A 786 60.22 -9.33 47.27
CA VAL A 786 60.00 -7.89 47.00
C VAL A 786 58.99 -7.90 45.85
N ALA A 787 57.83 -7.26 46.02
CA ALA A 787 56.92 -7.10 44.90
C ALA A 787 57.70 -6.44 43.74
N PRO A 788 57.57 -6.91 42.49
CA PRO A 788 58.21 -6.22 41.38
C PRO A 788 57.68 -4.78 41.32
N THR A 789 58.55 -3.83 41.02
CA THR A 789 58.10 -2.49 40.62
C THR A 789 57.27 -2.65 39.36
N VAL A 790 56.02 -2.19 39.40
CA VAL A 790 55.19 -2.10 38.20
C VAL A 790 55.80 -1.07 37.26
N ASP A 791 55.67 -1.29 35.96
CA ASP A 791 56.07 -0.38 34.89
C ASP A 791 54.90 -0.32 33.91
N ALA A 792 54.12 0.75 33.98
CA ALA A 792 52.83 0.85 33.31
C ALA A 792 53.02 1.20 31.82
N SER A 793 52.29 0.53 30.92
CA SER A 793 52.40 0.74 29.48
C SER A 793 51.16 0.24 28.75
N PHE A 794 50.85 0.80 27.58
CA PHE A 794 49.70 0.38 26.76
C PHE A 794 49.88 0.71 25.27
N THR A 795 49.02 0.14 24.43
CA THR A 795 48.91 0.45 22.99
C THR A 795 47.46 0.68 22.58
N SER A 796 47.22 1.17 21.36
CA SER A 796 45.89 1.36 20.79
C SER A 796 45.88 1.16 19.27
N ASN A 797 44.68 1.01 18.69
CA ASN A 797 44.48 0.65 17.29
C ASN A 797 44.35 1.82 16.29
N SER A 798 44.15 3.06 16.73
CA SER A 798 43.82 4.19 15.84
C SER A 798 44.33 5.56 16.33
N ILE A 799 45.30 6.14 15.59
CA ILE A 799 45.74 7.54 15.74
C ILE A 799 46.15 8.08 14.35
N PRO A 800 45.61 9.22 13.86
CA PRO A 800 44.53 10.02 14.43
C PRO A 800 43.16 9.34 14.32
N ALA A 801 42.23 9.74 15.17
CA ALA A 801 40.85 9.26 15.19
C ALA A 801 39.88 10.38 14.74
N CYS A 802 38.78 9.99 14.11
CA CYS A 802 37.66 10.91 13.85
C CYS A 802 36.67 10.82 15.02
N ASP A 803 35.87 11.85 15.25
CA ASP A 803 34.86 11.86 16.31
C ASP A 803 33.87 10.69 16.17
N SER A 804 33.35 10.21 17.31
CA SER A 804 32.51 9.00 17.43
C SER A 804 33.14 7.65 17.01
N THR A 805 34.42 7.61 16.60
CA THR A 805 35.12 6.32 16.40
C THR A 805 35.54 5.68 17.72
N THR A 806 35.37 4.36 17.83
CA THR A 806 35.82 3.57 18.99
C THR A 806 37.33 3.37 18.95
N VAL A 807 38.01 3.77 20.02
CA VAL A 807 39.43 3.45 20.26
C VAL A 807 39.52 2.28 21.23
N THR A 808 40.26 1.25 20.85
CA THR A 808 40.53 0.07 21.67
C THR A 808 41.91 0.22 22.30
N PHE A 809 41.99 0.07 23.62
CA PHE A 809 43.23 0.09 24.37
C PHE A 809 43.65 -1.32 24.77
N THR A 810 44.96 -1.57 24.77
CA THR A 810 45.53 -2.87 25.12
C THR A 810 46.65 -2.67 26.13
N ASP A 811 46.53 -3.30 27.31
CA ASP A 811 47.57 -3.26 28.34
C ASP A 811 48.87 -3.91 27.86
N ALA A 812 49.98 -3.26 28.18
CA ALA A 812 51.34 -3.72 27.93
C ALA A 812 52.24 -3.58 29.16
N SER A 813 51.64 -3.40 30.35
CA SER A 813 52.33 -3.15 31.61
C SER A 813 53.11 -4.35 32.13
N ASN A 814 54.29 -4.10 32.67
CA ASN A 814 55.15 -5.11 33.30
C ASN A 814 54.95 -5.15 34.83
N GLY A 815 55.41 -6.23 35.48
CA GLY A 815 55.37 -6.36 36.94
C GLY A 815 54.11 -7.03 37.50
N SER A 816 53.39 -7.79 36.66
CA SER A 816 52.19 -8.58 37.02
C SER A 816 51.12 -7.76 37.75
N PRO A 817 50.56 -6.72 37.12
CA PRO A 817 49.43 -5.99 37.68
C PRO A 817 48.21 -6.91 37.85
N ILE A 818 47.45 -6.64 38.92
CA ILE A 818 46.18 -7.31 39.27
C ILE A 818 45.01 -6.30 39.32
N SER A 819 45.30 -5.03 39.08
CA SER A 819 44.37 -3.91 39.14
C SER A 819 44.81 -2.82 38.17
N TRP A 820 43.86 -2.31 37.37
CA TRP A 820 44.05 -1.25 36.38
C TRP A 820 43.05 -0.13 36.63
N TYR A 821 43.48 1.11 36.46
CA TYR A 821 42.63 2.29 36.43
C TYR A 821 43.00 3.15 35.23
N TRP A 822 42.02 3.42 34.38
CA TRP A 822 42.16 4.20 33.15
C TRP A 822 41.51 5.57 33.30
N ASP A 823 42.18 6.59 32.79
CA ASP A 823 41.63 7.92 32.54
C ASP A 823 41.91 8.28 31.07
N PHE A 824 40.85 8.46 30.28
CA PHE A 824 40.95 8.75 28.85
C PHE A 824 41.17 10.25 28.55
N GLY A 825 41.24 11.09 29.60
CA GLY A 825 41.52 12.52 29.48
C GLY A 825 40.32 13.39 29.09
N ASP A 826 39.16 12.79 28.84
CA ASP A 826 37.87 13.48 28.59
C ASP A 826 36.97 13.53 29.85
N GLY A 827 37.46 13.01 30.97
CA GLY A 827 36.73 12.88 32.23
C GLY A 827 36.04 11.52 32.43
N VAL A 828 36.10 10.62 31.45
CA VAL A 828 35.65 9.22 31.60
C VAL A 828 36.80 8.38 32.15
N THR A 829 36.50 7.61 33.21
CA THR A 829 37.48 6.76 33.89
C THR A 829 36.89 5.36 34.17
N ILE A 830 37.73 4.33 34.12
CA ILE A 830 37.33 2.92 34.29
C ILE A 830 38.28 2.23 35.28
N GLY A 831 37.76 1.64 36.36
CA GLY A 831 38.54 0.83 37.29
C GLY A 831 37.79 0.40 38.56
N PRO A 832 38.47 -0.27 39.52
CA PRO A 832 37.82 -0.76 40.74
C PRO A 832 37.20 0.37 41.57
N GLY A 833 35.90 0.25 41.85
CA GLY A 833 35.15 1.25 42.63
C GLY A 833 34.50 2.37 41.80
N SER A 834 34.72 2.45 40.48
CA SER A 834 33.80 3.20 39.62
C SER A 834 32.45 2.50 39.62
N GLY A 835 31.36 3.21 39.93
CA GLY A 835 29.99 2.68 39.84
C GLY A 835 29.65 2.21 38.41
N PRO A 836 28.56 1.44 38.23
CA PRO A 836 28.23 0.86 36.93
C PRO A 836 28.00 1.95 35.87
N ILE A 837 28.96 2.11 34.96
CA ILE A 837 28.80 2.91 33.75
C ILE A 837 27.96 2.08 32.77
N THR A 838 26.73 2.52 32.53
CA THR A 838 25.79 1.86 31.63
C THR A 838 26.26 2.00 30.17
N GLY A 839 26.58 0.87 29.53
CA GLY A 839 26.71 0.80 28.06
C GLY A 839 27.99 0.21 27.49
N ILE A 840 29.04 -0.05 28.29
CA ILE A 840 30.31 -0.62 27.81
C ILE A 840 30.33 -2.14 28.05
N PRO A 841 30.38 -2.99 27.01
CA PRO A 841 30.44 -4.44 27.17
C PRO A 841 31.86 -4.90 27.51
N ASN A 842 32.23 -4.87 28.79
CA ASN A 842 33.36 -5.66 29.28
C ASN A 842 32.86 -7.07 29.64
N THR A 843 33.27 -8.07 28.86
CA THR A 843 32.81 -9.46 28.97
C THR A 843 33.71 -10.37 29.82
N SER A 844 34.80 -9.85 30.43
CA SER A 844 35.71 -10.65 31.28
C SER A 844 35.69 -10.31 32.77
N GLY A 845 35.21 -9.12 33.16
CA GLY A 845 35.25 -8.68 34.56
C GLY A 845 36.63 -8.22 35.05
N THR A 846 37.61 -8.09 34.14
CA THR A 846 38.93 -7.51 34.36
C THR A 846 39.06 -6.21 33.55
N TYR A 847 39.67 -5.16 34.12
CA TYR A 847 39.76 -3.83 33.48
C TYR A 847 41.03 -3.65 32.62
N ASP A 848 41.58 -4.74 32.09
CA ASP A 848 42.88 -4.80 31.41
C ASP A 848 42.83 -4.26 29.97
N ASN A 849 41.75 -4.51 29.21
CA ASN A 849 41.68 -4.15 27.79
C ASN A 849 40.37 -3.39 27.43
N PRO A 850 40.21 -2.11 27.85
CA PRO A 850 38.98 -1.37 27.64
C PRO A 850 38.84 -0.76 26.23
N THR A 851 37.60 -0.51 25.83
CA THR A 851 37.23 0.33 24.68
C THR A 851 36.67 1.67 25.15
N HIS A 852 36.91 2.73 24.39
CA HIS A 852 36.37 4.06 24.66
C HIS A 852 35.94 4.77 23.36
N VAL A 853 34.94 5.66 23.45
CA VAL A 853 34.41 6.44 22.33
C VAL A 853 34.49 7.92 22.66
N TYR A 854 35.29 8.67 21.90
CA TYR A 854 35.45 10.10 22.10
C TYR A 854 34.32 10.88 21.40
N SER A 855 33.67 11.77 22.15
CA SER A 855 32.47 12.48 21.70
C SER A 855 32.79 13.72 20.84
N TYR A 856 31.90 14.02 19.89
CA TYR A 856 32.00 15.17 18.97
C TYR A 856 31.94 16.54 19.67
N VAL A 857 31.44 16.60 20.91
CA VAL A 857 31.35 17.86 21.69
C VAL A 857 32.68 18.32 22.28
N SER A 858 33.71 17.47 22.22
CA SER A 858 35.07 17.77 22.69
C SER A 858 36.12 17.33 21.64
N PRO A 859 36.16 17.96 20.45
CA PRO A 859 37.25 17.74 19.51
C PRO A 859 38.54 18.26 20.14
N GLY A 860 39.61 17.46 20.10
CA GLY A 860 40.75 17.74 20.94
C GLY A 860 41.86 16.69 20.91
N VAL A 861 42.85 16.97 21.75
CA VAL A 861 44.06 16.18 21.89
C VAL A 861 44.09 15.67 23.33
N TYR A 862 43.98 14.36 23.49
CA TYR A 862 43.76 13.71 24.76
C TYR A 862 45.03 13.06 25.30
N ASN A 863 45.27 13.26 26.59
CA ASN A 863 46.28 12.53 27.33
C ASN A 863 45.62 11.30 27.92
N VAL A 864 46.13 10.10 27.62
CA VAL A 864 45.59 8.86 28.19
C VAL A 864 46.51 8.42 29.33
N THR A 865 45.91 8.11 30.48
CA THR A 865 46.61 7.68 31.70
C THR A 865 46.20 6.26 32.04
N LEU A 866 47.19 5.41 32.34
CA LEU A 866 46.98 4.11 32.94
C LEU A 866 47.72 4.04 34.28
N VAL A 867 47.01 3.67 35.34
CA VAL A 867 47.59 3.25 36.62
C VAL A 867 47.47 1.74 36.72
N ALA A 868 48.61 1.05 36.81
CA ALA A 868 48.68 -0.40 36.99
C ALA A 868 49.24 -0.72 38.39
N SER A 869 48.68 -1.70 39.08
CA SER A 869 49.05 -2.06 40.46
C SER A 869 49.06 -3.55 40.70
N ASN A 870 50.05 -4.04 41.44
CA ASN A 870 50.13 -5.42 41.94
C ASN A 870 49.74 -5.56 43.43
N GLY A 871 49.17 -4.51 44.04
CA GLY A 871 48.73 -4.50 45.43
C GLY A 871 49.79 -4.04 46.45
N VAL A 872 51.05 -3.88 46.03
CA VAL A 872 52.13 -3.30 46.87
C VAL A 872 52.76 -2.10 46.19
N TYR A 873 53.14 -2.25 44.92
CA TYR A 873 53.61 -1.16 44.08
C TYR A 873 52.55 -0.87 43.02
N ALA A 874 52.39 0.42 42.73
CA ALA A 874 51.61 0.92 41.63
C ALA A 874 52.50 1.87 40.83
N ASP A 875 52.35 1.84 39.51
CA ASP A 875 53.01 2.77 38.60
C ASP A 875 51.98 3.43 37.69
N THR A 876 52.32 4.59 37.15
CA THR A 876 51.41 5.45 36.39
C THR A 876 52.09 5.96 35.14
N VAL A 877 51.59 5.52 33.98
CA VAL A 877 52.01 6.04 32.70
C VAL A 877 51.00 7.04 32.17
N LEU A 878 51.52 8.18 31.72
CA LEU A 878 50.78 9.23 31.04
C LEU A 878 51.38 9.37 29.64
N TYR A 879 50.61 9.06 28.61
CA TYR A 879 51.00 9.43 27.24
C TYR A 879 50.30 10.75 26.87
N PRO A 880 51.04 11.88 26.85
CA PRO A 880 50.47 13.16 26.50
C PRO A 880 50.20 13.22 24.99
N ASN A 881 49.10 13.87 24.62
CA ASN A 881 48.66 14.05 23.24
C ASN A 881 48.51 12.73 22.43
N TYR A 882 48.11 11.66 23.10
CA TYR A 882 48.11 10.31 22.55
C TYR A 882 46.97 10.07 21.55
N VAL A 883 45.73 10.43 21.91
CA VAL A 883 44.59 10.38 20.96
C VAL A 883 44.33 11.79 20.44
N VAL A 884 44.41 11.94 19.12
CA VAL A 884 44.03 13.17 18.41
C VAL A 884 42.68 12.93 17.75
N VAL A 885 41.63 13.54 18.29
CA VAL A 885 40.25 13.45 17.78
C VAL A 885 39.97 14.67 16.93
N LYS A 886 39.77 14.46 15.63
CA LYS A 886 39.37 15.51 14.69
C LYS A 886 37.87 15.46 14.43
N LEU A 887 37.29 16.64 14.19
CA LEU A 887 35.93 16.72 13.65
C LEU A 887 35.90 16.15 12.23
N SER A 888 34.96 15.25 12.00
CA SER A 888 34.48 14.87 10.69
C SER A 888 33.72 16.05 10.07
N PRO A 889 33.79 16.23 8.74
CA PRO A 889 32.77 17.04 8.07
C PRO A 889 31.43 16.34 8.24
N ILE A 890 30.33 17.10 8.26
CA ILE A 890 28.98 16.56 8.11
C ILE A 890 28.62 16.73 6.64
N ALA A 891 28.42 15.65 5.90
CA ALA A 891 28.08 15.72 4.49
C ALA A 891 26.63 16.17 4.32
N GLY A 892 26.43 17.16 3.44
CA GLY A 892 25.11 17.67 3.11
C GLY A 892 25.09 18.23 1.70
N LEU A 893 24.04 17.96 0.96
CA LEU A 893 23.88 18.43 -0.40
C LEU A 893 22.42 18.75 -0.70
N THR A 894 22.22 19.67 -1.65
CA THR A 894 20.91 20.06 -2.17
C THR A 894 21.00 20.27 -3.67
N SER A 895 19.89 20.09 -4.40
CA SER A 895 19.76 20.52 -5.79
C SER A 895 18.68 21.59 -5.92
N LEU A 896 18.69 22.35 -7.01
CA LEU A 896 17.55 23.22 -7.37
C LEU A 896 16.35 22.40 -7.85
N ASP A 897 16.63 21.41 -8.70
CA ASP A 897 15.64 20.52 -9.30
C ASP A 897 15.97 19.08 -8.89
N THR A 898 14.98 18.33 -8.40
CA THR A 898 15.09 16.91 -8.02
C THR A 898 14.51 15.97 -9.07
N SER A 899 13.77 16.50 -10.04
CA SER A 899 13.25 15.73 -11.17
C SER A 899 12.95 16.62 -12.38
N GLY A 900 12.84 15.99 -13.55
CA GLY A 900 12.38 16.64 -14.77
C GLY A 900 12.60 15.75 -16.00
N CYS A 901 12.54 16.33 -17.19
CA CYS A 901 12.54 15.60 -18.45
C CYS A 901 13.97 15.39 -19.00
N THR A 902 14.12 14.57 -20.06
CA THR A 902 15.40 14.42 -20.77
C THR A 902 16.02 15.78 -21.12
N SER A 903 17.35 15.85 -21.00
CA SER A 903 18.13 17.10 -21.11
C SER A 903 17.93 18.13 -19.98
N ILE A 904 17.33 17.74 -18.84
CA ILE A 904 17.35 18.56 -17.61
C ILE A 904 18.78 18.94 -17.22
N SER A 905 18.96 20.20 -16.84
CA SER A 905 20.20 20.73 -16.24
C SER A 905 19.88 21.26 -14.85
N THR A 906 20.53 20.71 -13.81
CA THR A 906 20.30 21.09 -12.41
C THR A 906 21.60 21.59 -11.78
N GLN A 907 21.47 22.48 -10.79
CA GLN A 907 22.60 23.03 -10.05
C GLN A 907 22.61 22.45 -8.63
N PHE A 908 23.73 21.83 -8.26
CA PHE A 908 23.94 21.28 -6.93
C PHE A 908 24.63 22.31 -6.04
N ARG A 909 24.22 22.31 -4.77
CA ARG A 909 24.77 23.15 -3.73
C ARG A 909 25.26 22.30 -2.58
N ASP A 910 26.50 22.55 -2.20
CA ASP A 910 27.08 22.04 -0.98
C ASP A 910 26.33 22.62 0.23
N ALA A 911 26.00 21.73 1.16
CA ALA A 911 25.40 22.03 2.45
C ALA A 911 26.14 21.26 3.56
N SER A 912 27.47 21.09 3.44
CA SER A 912 28.30 20.25 4.33
C SER A 912 29.09 21.06 5.38
N PRO A 913 28.63 21.18 6.64
CA PRO A 913 29.43 21.77 7.71
C PRO A 913 30.80 21.11 7.86
N GLY A 914 31.87 21.91 7.80
CA GLY A 914 33.25 21.41 7.97
C GLY A 914 33.86 20.74 6.73
N GLY A 915 33.13 20.61 5.62
CA GLY A 915 33.67 20.16 4.33
C GLY A 915 34.65 21.18 3.74
N PHE A 916 35.75 20.67 3.16
CA PHE A 916 36.78 21.51 2.52
C PHE A 916 37.17 20.99 1.13
N TRP A 917 37.30 19.66 0.99
CA TRP A 917 37.49 18.99 -0.30
C TRP A 917 36.20 18.29 -0.69
N PHE A 918 35.85 18.32 -1.97
CA PHE A 918 34.58 17.82 -2.50
C PHE A 918 34.86 16.86 -3.67
N LEU A 919 34.15 15.73 -3.69
CA LEU A 919 34.02 14.86 -4.85
C LEU A 919 32.54 14.54 -5.04
N TRP A 920 31.97 15.10 -6.10
CA TRP A 920 30.63 14.78 -6.57
C TRP A 920 30.72 13.64 -7.58
N ASP A 921 29.85 12.64 -7.41
CA ASP A 921 29.55 11.63 -8.43
C ASP A 921 28.09 11.83 -8.85
N PHE A 922 27.84 11.98 -10.15
CA PHE A 922 26.50 12.23 -10.69
C PHE A 922 25.76 10.95 -11.10
N ASP A 923 26.34 9.77 -10.85
CA ASP A 923 25.80 8.43 -11.15
C ASP A 923 25.61 8.16 -12.66
N ASP A 924 26.30 8.92 -13.50
CA ASP A 924 26.33 8.77 -14.97
C ASP A 924 27.76 8.55 -15.52
N ALA A 925 28.67 8.10 -14.64
CA ALA A 925 30.12 8.03 -14.83
C ALA A 925 30.85 9.38 -15.01
N THR A 926 30.18 10.52 -14.74
CA THR A 926 30.83 11.83 -14.63
C THR A 926 30.92 12.31 -13.18
N THR A 927 31.94 13.12 -12.89
CA THR A 927 32.27 13.59 -11.53
C THR A 927 32.66 15.07 -11.52
N SER A 928 32.61 15.71 -10.34
CA SER A 928 33.10 17.08 -10.16
C SER A 928 33.81 17.29 -8.83
N THR A 929 34.84 18.14 -8.82
CA THR A 929 35.53 18.58 -7.59
C THR A 929 35.20 20.03 -7.21
N ARG A 930 34.22 20.65 -7.87
CA ARG A 930 33.72 21.98 -7.49
C ARG A 930 32.80 21.86 -6.29
N GLN A 931 32.85 22.83 -5.38
CA GLN A 931 31.92 22.89 -4.24
C GLN A 931 30.45 22.97 -4.66
N ASN A 932 30.13 23.76 -5.70
CA ASN A 932 28.77 23.93 -6.22
C ASN A 932 28.78 23.68 -7.74
N PRO A 933 28.65 22.42 -8.21
CA PRO A 933 28.65 22.09 -9.62
C PRO A 933 27.26 22.25 -10.27
N SER A 934 27.24 22.24 -11.59
CA SER A 934 26.02 22.11 -12.41
C SER A 934 26.21 20.92 -13.35
N HIS A 935 25.17 20.13 -13.54
CA HIS A 935 25.21 18.94 -14.39
C HIS A 935 23.96 18.83 -15.26
N SER A 936 24.06 18.07 -16.36
CA SER A 936 22.95 17.87 -17.30
C SER A 936 22.79 16.40 -17.66
N TYR A 937 21.57 15.89 -17.51
CA TYR A 937 21.24 14.48 -17.76
C TYR A 937 20.56 14.32 -19.11
N THR A 938 21.24 13.65 -20.05
CA THR A 938 20.75 13.46 -21.43
C THR A 938 19.98 12.16 -21.63
N SER A 939 19.96 11.27 -20.64
CA SER A 939 19.29 9.96 -20.71
C SER A 939 18.26 9.85 -19.59
N VAL A 940 17.23 9.05 -19.80
CA VAL A 940 16.24 8.72 -18.77
C VAL A 940 16.84 7.80 -17.71
N GLY A 941 16.41 7.97 -16.46
CA GLY A 941 16.89 7.17 -15.33
C GLY A 941 16.73 7.86 -13.98
N THR A 942 17.05 7.14 -12.93
CA THR A 942 17.23 7.69 -11.58
C THR A 942 18.72 7.69 -11.27
N TYR A 943 19.25 8.87 -10.95
CA TYR A 943 20.67 9.10 -10.69
C TYR A 943 20.87 9.37 -9.20
N ASN A 944 21.58 8.50 -8.48
CA ASN A 944 21.88 8.67 -7.05
C ASN A 944 23.14 9.51 -6.86
N VAL A 945 23.00 10.82 -7.04
CA VAL A 945 24.07 11.81 -6.91
C VAL A 945 24.62 11.79 -5.49
N SER A 946 25.93 11.62 -5.35
CA SER A 946 26.60 11.67 -4.05
C SER A 946 27.61 12.81 -3.99
N VAL A 947 27.79 13.39 -2.80
CA VAL A 947 28.98 14.17 -2.47
C VAL A 947 29.75 13.45 -1.37
N THR A 948 31.02 13.21 -1.63
CA THR A 948 32.01 12.88 -0.60
C THR A 948 32.72 14.16 -0.21
N VAL A 949 32.77 14.44 1.09
CA VAL A 949 33.48 15.59 1.64
C VAL A 949 34.57 15.16 2.60
N TRP A 950 35.70 15.86 2.57
CA TRP A 950 36.77 15.70 3.55
C TRP A 950 36.99 17.00 4.32
N ASN A 951 37.41 16.87 5.57
CA ASN A 951 37.97 18.00 6.32
C ASN A 951 39.27 18.52 5.68
N GLN A 952 39.74 19.69 6.13
CA GLN A 952 40.85 20.43 5.51
C GLN A 952 42.14 19.60 5.33
N ASP A 953 42.43 18.71 6.28
CA ASP A 953 43.62 17.85 6.28
C ASP A 953 43.46 16.54 5.48
N SER A 954 42.29 16.32 4.85
CA SER A 954 41.93 15.10 4.14
C SER A 954 41.94 13.81 4.98
N THR A 955 41.81 13.92 6.31
CA THR A 955 41.93 12.76 7.23
C THR A 955 40.60 12.17 7.69
N CYS A 956 39.54 12.98 7.77
CA CYS A 956 38.18 12.49 8.05
C CYS A 956 37.26 12.86 6.89
N MET A 957 36.37 11.94 6.53
CA MET A 957 35.43 12.08 5.43
C MET A 957 34.02 11.68 5.85
N ASP A 958 33.05 12.25 5.17
CA ASP A 958 31.64 11.88 5.26
C ASP A 958 31.01 11.91 3.86
N MET A 959 29.86 11.25 3.68
CA MET A 959 29.18 11.10 2.40
C MET A 959 27.67 11.30 2.54
N ALA A 960 27.10 12.09 1.65
CA ALA A 960 25.65 12.24 1.49
C ALA A 960 25.25 11.93 0.05
N SER A 961 24.01 11.50 -0.17
CA SER A 961 23.45 11.27 -1.51
C SER A 961 22.00 11.72 -1.64
N MET A 962 21.56 11.98 -2.88
CA MET A 962 20.17 12.24 -3.25
C MET A 962 19.86 11.66 -4.63
N SER A 963 18.60 11.34 -4.89
CA SER A 963 18.14 10.96 -6.22
C SER A 963 17.77 12.18 -7.08
N ILE A 964 18.13 12.12 -8.36
CA ILE A 964 17.60 12.97 -9.44
C ILE A 964 16.85 12.06 -10.42
N ASN A 965 15.58 12.35 -10.68
CA ASN A 965 14.74 11.55 -11.58
C ASN A 965 14.59 12.21 -12.95
N VAL A 966 14.96 11.51 -14.02
CA VAL A 966 14.92 12.00 -15.40
C VAL A 966 13.93 11.18 -16.21
N TYR A 967 12.83 11.82 -16.60
CA TYR A 967 11.69 11.22 -17.27
C TYR A 967 11.76 11.40 -18.80
N GLU A 968 11.09 10.49 -19.51
CA GLU A 968 11.04 10.52 -20.98
C GLU A 968 10.16 11.68 -21.47
N THR A 969 10.65 12.41 -22.46
CA THR A 969 9.83 13.36 -23.23
C THR A 969 8.92 12.57 -24.18
N PRO A 970 7.60 12.85 -24.25
CA PRO A 970 6.76 12.25 -25.28
C PRO A 970 7.24 12.65 -26.66
N PHE A 971 6.93 11.82 -27.67
CA PHE A 971 7.03 12.18 -29.08
C PHE A 971 5.63 12.53 -29.56
N ALA A 972 5.38 13.82 -29.76
CA ALA A 972 4.12 14.33 -30.27
C ALA A 972 4.03 14.10 -31.79
N ASN A 973 2.93 13.49 -32.24
CA ASN A 973 2.68 13.29 -33.67
C ASN A 973 1.17 13.11 -33.94
N PHE A 974 0.71 13.49 -35.13
CA PHE A 974 -0.67 13.31 -35.59
C PHE A 974 -0.78 13.21 -37.11
N MET A 975 -1.94 12.79 -37.59
CA MET A 975 -2.34 12.85 -38.99
C MET A 975 -3.80 13.31 -39.12
N ARG A 976 -4.25 13.60 -40.34
CA ARG A 976 -5.59 14.13 -40.65
C ARG A 976 -5.98 13.88 -42.11
N ASP A 977 -7.29 13.82 -42.35
CA ASP A 977 -7.84 13.75 -43.70
C ASP A 977 -7.73 15.09 -44.47
N THR A 978 -7.90 15.04 -45.79
CA THR A 978 -7.94 16.24 -46.66
C THR A 978 -9.39 16.63 -46.93
N ALA A 979 -9.77 17.90 -46.73
CA ALA A 979 -11.17 18.32 -46.92
C ALA A 979 -11.35 19.76 -47.43
N CYS A 980 -12.61 20.08 -47.69
CA CYS A 980 -13.11 21.37 -48.18
C CYS A 980 -13.64 22.24 -47.02
N SER A 981 -13.83 23.54 -47.26
CA SER A 981 -14.39 24.48 -46.30
C SER A 981 -15.77 24.03 -45.80
N SER A 982 -16.04 24.21 -44.51
CA SER A 982 -17.27 23.76 -43.85
C SER A 982 -17.53 22.24 -44.03
N VAL A 983 -16.47 21.43 -44.00
CA VAL A 983 -16.53 19.95 -43.88
C VAL A 983 -15.72 19.53 -42.65
N PRO A 984 -16.24 18.64 -41.79
CA PRO A 984 -15.47 18.15 -40.64
C PRO A 984 -14.25 17.32 -41.06
N ILE A 985 -13.10 17.62 -40.47
CA ILE A 985 -11.84 16.88 -40.60
C ILE A 985 -11.60 16.11 -39.31
N GLN A 986 -11.37 14.80 -39.43
CA GLN A 986 -10.86 13.98 -38.35
C GLN A 986 -9.35 14.18 -38.21
N PHE A 987 -8.89 14.46 -37.00
CA PHE A 987 -7.50 14.36 -36.60
C PHE A 987 -7.29 13.05 -35.85
N THR A 988 -6.16 12.39 -36.08
CA THR A 988 -5.80 11.12 -35.44
C THR A 988 -4.46 11.26 -34.75
N ASN A 989 -4.44 10.99 -33.46
CA ASN A 989 -3.22 11.02 -32.67
C ASN A 989 -2.29 9.85 -33.01
N LEU A 990 -1.01 10.15 -33.22
CA LEU A 990 0.06 9.18 -33.45
C LEU A 990 1.20 9.34 -32.42
N SER A 991 0.90 10.00 -31.30
CA SER A 991 1.87 10.31 -30.26
C SER A 991 2.18 9.08 -29.42
N PHE A 992 3.42 8.97 -28.97
CA PHE A 992 3.83 7.90 -28.07
C PHE A 992 4.90 8.39 -27.09
N VAL A 993 5.09 7.66 -26.01
CA VAL A 993 6.19 7.86 -25.07
C VAL A 993 6.66 6.49 -24.58
N THR A 994 7.93 6.37 -24.20
CA THR A 994 8.57 5.11 -23.80
C THR A 994 8.90 5.07 -22.32
N GLY A 995 9.19 3.86 -21.82
CA GLY A 995 9.51 3.61 -20.41
C GLY A 995 8.29 3.77 -19.49
N ASN A 996 8.51 4.27 -18.28
CA ASN A 996 7.48 4.40 -17.24
C ASN A 996 6.60 5.66 -17.39
N SER A 997 6.73 6.38 -18.50
CA SER A 997 5.91 7.57 -18.79
C SER A 997 4.67 7.17 -19.59
N THR A 998 3.57 7.88 -19.42
CA THR A 998 2.34 7.74 -20.21
C THR A 998 1.83 9.11 -20.61
N ILE A 999 1.19 9.24 -21.78
CA ILE A 999 0.59 10.52 -22.20
C ILE A 999 -0.77 10.67 -21.49
N THR A 1000 -0.94 11.72 -20.70
CA THR A 1000 -2.12 11.98 -19.87
C THR A 1000 -2.99 13.12 -20.39
N GLY A 1001 -2.54 13.87 -21.38
CA GLY A 1001 -3.32 14.94 -21.97
C GLY A 1001 -2.80 15.42 -23.31
N TYR A 1002 -3.73 15.91 -24.12
CA TYR A 1002 -3.49 16.56 -25.40
C TYR A 1002 -4.04 17.98 -25.34
N GLU A 1003 -3.43 18.90 -26.10
CA GLU A 1003 -3.89 20.26 -26.26
C GLU A 1003 -3.67 20.65 -27.73
N TRP A 1004 -4.78 20.81 -28.46
CA TRP A 1004 -4.81 21.08 -29.89
C TRP A 1004 -5.12 22.56 -30.15
N ASP A 1005 -4.31 23.21 -30.98
CA ASP A 1005 -4.58 24.52 -31.58
C ASP A 1005 -4.66 24.33 -33.10
N PHE A 1006 -5.80 24.64 -33.72
CA PHE A 1006 -6.01 24.44 -35.15
C PHE A 1006 -5.50 25.59 -36.03
N GLY A 1007 -5.02 26.68 -35.42
CA GLY A 1007 -4.40 27.82 -36.10
C GLY A 1007 -5.37 28.78 -36.79
N ASP A 1008 -6.67 28.65 -36.55
CA ASP A 1008 -7.74 29.50 -37.09
C ASP A 1008 -8.34 30.48 -36.05
N GLY A 1009 -7.94 30.37 -34.78
CA GLY A 1009 -8.40 31.21 -33.68
C GLY A 1009 -9.59 30.66 -32.90
N THR A 1010 -9.98 29.39 -33.08
CA THR A 1010 -10.90 28.71 -32.15
C THR A 1010 -10.21 28.31 -30.85
N ASP A 1011 -10.99 28.08 -29.79
CA ASP A 1011 -10.47 27.60 -28.50
C ASP A 1011 -9.80 26.23 -28.61
N SER A 1012 -8.80 25.97 -27.77
CA SER A 1012 -8.05 24.71 -27.80
C SER A 1012 -8.89 23.51 -27.32
N ILE A 1013 -8.72 22.37 -28.00
CA ILE A 1013 -9.43 21.11 -27.70
C ILE A 1013 -8.47 20.12 -27.01
N THR A 1014 -8.99 19.30 -26.09
CA THR A 1014 -8.18 18.33 -25.31
C THR A 1014 -8.49 16.86 -25.59
N ASP A 1015 -9.34 16.58 -26.57
CA ASP A 1015 -9.68 15.22 -26.99
C ASP A 1015 -8.46 14.51 -27.63
N THR A 1016 -8.43 13.17 -27.53
CA THR A 1016 -7.37 12.37 -28.18
C THR A 1016 -7.41 12.50 -29.71
N ASP A 1017 -8.58 12.34 -30.30
CA ASP A 1017 -8.79 12.32 -31.75
C ASP A 1017 -9.92 13.32 -32.13
N PRO A 1018 -9.64 14.64 -32.13
CA PRO A 1018 -10.67 15.66 -32.31
C PRO A 1018 -11.16 15.75 -33.76
N ILE A 1019 -12.37 16.29 -33.90
CA ILE A 1019 -12.97 16.64 -35.19
C ILE A 1019 -13.06 18.17 -35.25
N HIS A 1020 -12.46 18.78 -36.28
CA HIS A 1020 -12.49 20.23 -36.47
C HIS A 1020 -13.03 20.63 -37.85
N THR A 1021 -13.61 21.83 -37.97
CA THR A 1021 -14.22 22.32 -39.22
C THR A 1021 -13.75 23.74 -39.49
N TYR A 1022 -13.07 23.95 -40.63
CA TYR A 1022 -12.54 25.25 -41.05
C TYR A 1022 -13.51 25.99 -41.97
N ASP A 1023 -13.77 27.26 -41.68
CA ASP A 1023 -14.54 28.19 -42.51
C ASP A 1023 -14.05 29.63 -42.27
N PRO A 1024 -13.54 30.38 -43.28
CA PRO A 1024 -13.47 30.05 -44.71
C PRO A 1024 -12.38 29.03 -45.07
N GLY A 1025 -12.25 28.71 -46.36
CA GLY A 1025 -11.07 27.98 -46.87
C GLY A 1025 -9.79 28.81 -46.80
N GLY A 1026 -8.64 28.16 -46.68
CA GLY A 1026 -7.35 28.80 -46.45
C GLY A 1026 -6.24 27.83 -46.05
N THR A 1027 -5.10 28.39 -45.62
CA THR A 1027 -3.98 27.61 -45.04
C THR A 1027 -3.88 27.89 -43.55
N TYR A 1028 -3.89 26.83 -42.75
CA TYR A 1028 -3.87 26.86 -41.30
C TYR A 1028 -2.65 26.11 -40.74
N TYR A 1029 -2.18 26.52 -39.56
CA TYR A 1029 -1.02 25.94 -38.88
C TYR A 1029 -1.50 25.24 -37.61
N ALA A 1030 -1.86 23.95 -37.74
CA ALA A 1030 -2.29 23.18 -36.59
C ALA A 1030 -1.07 22.75 -35.75
N SER A 1031 -1.22 22.78 -34.43
CA SER A 1031 -0.27 22.25 -33.48
C SER A 1031 -0.96 21.40 -32.42
N MET A 1032 -0.23 20.44 -31.88
CA MET A 1032 -0.73 19.55 -30.84
C MET A 1032 0.37 19.30 -29.82
N ILE A 1033 0.09 19.61 -28.56
CA ILE A 1033 0.96 19.37 -27.42
C ILE A 1033 0.56 18.05 -26.77
N ALA A 1034 1.48 17.09 -26.71
CA ALA A 1034 1.31 15.88 -25.90
C ALA A 1034 1.97 16.08 -24.54
N THR A 1035 1.26 15.79 -23.44
CA THR A 1035 1.75 15.94 -22.06
C THR A 1035 1.79 14.59 -21.34
N SER A 1036 2.92 14.24 -20.74
CA SER A 1036 3.06 13.00 -19.95
C SER A 1036 2.57 13.14 -18.50
N ASN A 1037 2.36 11.99 -17.84
CA ASN A 1037 2.07 11.86 -16.41
C ASN A 1037 3.10 12.54 -15.49
N PHE A 1038 4.33 12.75 -15.96
CA PHE A 1038 5.38 13.49 -15.25
C PHE A 1038 5.49 14.97 -15.67
N GLY A 1039 4.54 15.47 -16.46
CA GLY A 1039 4.49 16.86 -16.92
C GLY A 1039 5.40 17.18 -18.10
N CYS A 1040 6.09 16.19 -18.68
CA CYS A 1040 6.93 16.40 -19.86
C CYS A 1040 6.07 16.65 -21.10
N LYS A 1041 6.46 17.64 -21.91
CA LYS A 1041 5.70 18.09 -23.09
C LYS A 1041 6.54 18.03 -24.35
N ASP A 1042 5.90 17.69 -25.45
CA ASP A 1042 6.42 17.84 -26.82
C ASP A 1042 5.31 18.38 -27.74
N THR A 1043 5.66 18.94 -28.89
CA THR A 1043 4.72 19.64 -29.78
C THR A 1043 4.90 19.26 -31.24
N ALA A 1044 3.85 18.66 -31.81
CA ALA A 1044 3.73 18.41 -33.24
C ALA A 1044 3.16 19.64 -33.96
N PHE A 1045 3.53 19.82 -35.22
CA PHE A 1045 3.02 20.88 -36.10
C PHE A 1045 2.69 20.31 -37.48
N ASP A 1046 1.63 20.81 -38.10
CA ASP A 1046 1.28 20.48 -39.49
C ASP A 1046 0.65 21.71 -40.19
N THR A 1047 0.83 21.78 -41.51
CA THR A 1047 0.26 22.84 -42.36
C THR A 1047 -0.90 22.27 -43.16
N ILE A 1048 -2.10 22.79 -42.93
CA ILE A 1048 -3.36 22.24 -43.43
C ILE A 1048 -3.91 23.19 -44.49
N LEU A 1049 -4.19 22.66 -45.68
CA LEU A 1049 -4.80 23.39 -46.79
C LEU A 1049 -6.28 22.98 -46.92
N ILE A 1050 -7.17 23.95 -46.77
CA ILE A 1050 -8.62 23.79 -46.84
C ILE A 1050 -9.12 24.43 -48.13
N TYR A 1051 -9.62 23.62 -49.05
CA TYR A 1051 -10.12 24.10 -50.34
C TYR A 1051 -11.49 24.78 -50.17
N THR A 1052 -11.66 25.97 -50.75
CA THR A 1052 -12.97 26.63 -50.81
C THR A 1052 -13.93 25.85 -51.71
N LYS A 1053 -15.13 25.54 -51.23
CA LYS A 1053 -16.16 24.90 -52.06
C LYS A 1053 -16.53 25.75 -53.29
N PRO A 1054 -16.90 25.12 -54.43
CA PRO A 1054 -17.57 25.84 -55.52
C PRO A 1054 -18.92 26.40 -55.03
N VAL A 1055 -19.41 27.47 -55.66
CA VAL A 1055 -20.75 28.00 -55.43
C VAL A 1055 -21.60 27.72 -56.68
N ALA A 1056 -22.48 26.74 -56.60
CA ALA A 1056 -23.29 26.25 -57.71
C ALA A 1056 -24.34 27.29 -58.12
N MET A 1057 -24.38 27.65 -59.40
CA MET A 1057 -25.36 28.60 -59.94
C MET A 1057 -25.62 28.30 -61.42
N PHE A 1058 -26.85 28.50 -61.89
CA PHE A 1058 -27.15 28.43 -63.33
C PHE A 1058 -28.30 29.33 -63.75
N ASP A 1059 -28.26 29.70 -65.03
CA ASP A 1059 -29.37 30.31 -65.75
C ASP A 1059 -30.08 29.32 -66.68
N ALA A 1060 -31.36 29.57 -66.91
CA ALA A 1060 -32.21 28.83 -67.83
C ALA A 1060 -32.91 29.83 -68.75
N VAL A 1061 -32.75 29.68 -70.06
CA VAL A 1061 -33.25 30.64 -71.04
C VAL A 1061 -34.03 29.90 -72.15
N PRO A 1062 -35.29 30.27 -72.40
CA PRO A 1062 -36.13 31.18 -71.59
C PRO A 1062 -36.59 30.52 -70.27
N ASP A 1063 -36.94 31.34 -69.26
CA ASP A 1063 -37.40 30.87 -67.93
C ASP A 1063 -38.70 30.04 -67.96
N SER A 1064 -39.47 30.15 -69.03
CA SER A 1064 -40.68 29.37 -69.30
C SER A 1064 -40.89 29.24 -70.80
N VAL A 1065 -41.36 28.08 -71.25
CA VAL A 1065 -41.67 27.78 -72.66
C VAL A 1065 -43.12 27.31 -72.79
N THR A 1066 -43.62 27.23 -74.03
CA THR A 1066 -44.87 26.52 -74.33
C THR A 1066 -44.59 25.15 -74.92
N ILE A 1067 -45.57 24.24 -74.83
CA ILE A 1067 -45.47 22.89 -75.40
C ILE A 1067 -45.25 22.85 -76.93
N LEU A 1068 -45.45 23.98 -77.63
CA LEU A 1068 -45.17 24.12 -79.08
C LEU A 1068 -43.75 24.63 -79.37
N SER A 1069 -42.98 25.02 -78.35
CA SER A 1069 -41.56 25.40 -78.47
C SER A 1069 -40.81 25.06 -77.17
N PRO A 1070 -40.73 23.77 -76.79
CA PRO A 1070 -40.39 23.35 -75.43
C PRO A 1070 -38.89 23.28 -75.10
N GLU A 1071 -38.04 23.90 -75.93
CA GLU A 1071 -36.57 23.88 -75.80
C GLU A 1071 -36.09 24.95 -74.81
N ILE A 1072 -35.30 24.54 -73.81
CA ILE A 1072 -34.64 25.44 -72.85
C ILE A 1072 -33.14 25.18 -72.89
N THR A 1073 -32.37 26.27 -72.97
CA THR A 1073 -30.91 26.25 -72.79
C THR A 1073 -30.58 26.53 -71.34
N PHE A 1074 -29.81 25.66 -70.70
CA PHE A 1074 -29.23 25.89 -69.39
C PHE A 1074 -27.77 26.35 -69.56
N THR A 1075 -27.35 27.31 -68.75
CA THR A 1075 -25.99 27.85 -68.77
C THR A 1075 -25.41 27.86 -67.37
N ASP A 1076 -24.26 27.22 -67.20
CA ASP A 1076 -23.57 27.21 -65.91
C ASP A 1076 -23.08 28.63 -65.54
N GLN A 1077 -23.27 29.01 -64.29
CA GLN A 1077 -22.82 30.27 -63.68
C GLN A 1077 -22.04 30.00 -62.39
N THR A 1078 -21.63 28.75 -62.15
CA THR A 1078 -20.91 28.32 -60.95
C THR A 1078 -19.63 29.12 -60.73
N VAL A 1079 -19.44 29.62 -59.52
CA VAL A 1079 -18.22 30.34 -59.13
C VAL A 1079 -17.26 29.38 -58.43
N SER A 1080 -16.13 29.10 -59.07
CA SER A 1080 -15.04 28.26 -58.56
C SER A 1080 -13.75 28.53 -59.34
N ASP A 1081 -12.60 28.17 -58.76
CA ASP A 1081 -11.30 28.25 -59.44
C ASP A 1081 -11.17 27.22 -60.59
N SER A 1082 -11.80 26.03 -60.47
CA SER A 1082 -11.84 25.04 -61.56
C SER A 1082 -12.89 23.94 -61.33
N ILE A 1083 -13.89 23.84 -62.21
CA ILE A 1083 -14.90 22.75 -62.17
C ILE A 1083 -14.43 21.53 -62.98
N ALA A 1084 -14.54 20.35 -62.37
CA ALA A 1084 -14.19 19.07 -62.97
C ALA A 1084 -15.40 18.36 -63.60
N THR A 1085 -16.58 18.41 -62.97
CA THR A 1085 -17.80 17.78 -63.48
C THR A 1085 -19.06 18.60 -63.21
N TRP A 1086 -20.01 18.48 -64.14
CA TRP A 1086 -21.39 18.94 -64.01
C TRP A 1086 -22.31 17.71 -64.02
N ASN A 1087 -23.37 17.74 -63.24
CA ASN A 1087 -24.42 16.74 -63.23
C ASN A 1087 -25.78 17.42 -63.08
N TRP A 1088 -26.51 17.45 -64.19
CA TRP A 1088 -27.85 18.01 -64.31
C TRP A 1088 -28.91 16.93 -64.17
N GLN A 1089 -29.99 17.22 -63.47
CA GLN A 1089 -31.21 16.41 -63.45
C GLN A 1089 -32.38 17.33 -63.78
N PHE A 1090 -33.10 17.06 -64.89
CA PHE A 1090 -34.09 18.00 -65.44
C PHE A 1090 -35.50 17.87 -64.82
N GLY A 1091 -35.67 17.02 -63.80
CA GLY A 1091 -36.93 16.83 -63.06
C GLY A 1091 -37.98 15.97 -63.76
N ASN A 1092 -37.79 15.64 -65.05
CA ASN A 1092 -38.67 14.76 -65.85
C ASN A 1092 -38.17 13.30 -65.93
N GLY A 1093 -37.01 13.00 -65.34
CA GLY A 1093 -36.32 11.70 -65.43
C GLY A 1093 -35.01 11.74 -66.23
N ASP A 1094 -34.79 12.79 -67.03
CA ASP A 1094 -33.59 12.96 -67.84
C ASP A 1094 -32.46 13.70 -67.08
N SER A 1095 -31.24 13.52 -67.57
CA SER A 1095 -30.01 14.08 -66.98
C SER A 1095 -28.97 14.44 -68.03
N SER A 1096 -27.99 15.26 -67.66
CA SER A 1096 -26.86 15.62 -68.52
C SER A 1096 -25.58 15.85 -67.71
N ILE A 1097 -24.42 15.73 -68.37
CA ILE A 1097 -23.10 16.04 -67.83
C ILE A 1097 -22.36 17.13 -68.63
N ALA A 1098 -23.04 17.75 -69.60
CA ALA A 1098 -22.50 18.90 -70.32
C ALA A 1098 -22.49 20.15 -69.41
N THR A 1099 -21.56 21.07 -69.65
CA THR A 1099 -21.50 22.37 -68.96
C THR A 1099 -22.78 23.18 -69.21
N ASP A 1100 -23.14 23.37 -70.49
CA ASP A 1100 -24.32 24.14 -70.91
C ASP A 1100 -25.26 23.25 -71.75
N PRO A 1101 -26.15 22.45 -71.11
CA PRO A 1101 -27.05 21.56 -71.84
C PRO A 1101 -28.29 22.28 -72.39
N VAL A 1102 -28.80 21.77 -73.50
CA VAL A 1102 -30.13 22.12 -74.05
C VAL A 1102 -31.05 20.93 -73.82
N HIS A 1103 -32.28 21.18 -73.36
CA HIS A 1103 -33.27 20.13 -73.07
C HIS A 1103 -34.67 20.49 -73.59
N GLU A 1104 -35.43 19.49 -74.03
CA GLU A 1104 -36.81 19.63 -74.51
C GLU A 1104 -37.79 18.93 -73.55
N TYR A 1105 -38.88 19.61 -73.18
CA TYR A 1105 -39.93 19.05 -72.33
C TYR A 1105 -41.16 18.60 -73.14
N LEU A 1106 -41.45 17.29 -73.13
CA LEU A 1106 -42.52 16.68 -73.94
C LEU A 1106 -43.92 16.72 -73.30
N ASP A 1107 -44.07 17.27 -72.10
CA ASP A 1107 -45.36 17.43 -71.42
C ASP A 1107 -45.41 18.77 -70.67
N THR A 1108 -46.62 19.25 -70.41
CA THR A 1108 -46.88 20.48 -69.65
C THR A 1108 -46.78 20.25 -68.15
N GLY A 1109 -46.30 21.24 -67.40
CA GLY A 1109 -46.17 21.13 -65.95
C GLY A 1109 -45.06 22.01 -65.39
N PHE A 1110 -44.67 21.72 -64.14
CA PHE A 1110 -43.49 22.30 -63.51
C PHE A 1110 -42.43 21.20 -63.30
N TYR A 1111 -41.17 21.54 -63.55
CA TYR A 1111 -40.04 20.66 -63.35
C TYR A 1111 -39.01 21.32 -62.44
N MET A 1112 -38.47 20.56 -61.49
CA MET A 1112 -37.36 20.99 -60.64
C MET A 1112 -36.06 20.53 -61.27
N VAL A 1113 -35.28 21.48 -61.78
CA VAL A 1113 -33.94 21.22 -62.34
C VAL A 1113 -32.92 21.34 -61.22
N LEU A 1114 -32.09 20.32 -61.04
CA LEU A 1114 -30.99 20.28 -60.08
C LEU A 1114 -29.67 20.26 -60.84
N LEU A 1115 -28.73 21.12 -60.46
CA LEU A 1115 -27.33 21.08 -60.86
C LEU A 1115 -26.48 20.68 -59.65
N THR A 1116 -25.64 19.67 -59.81
CA THR A 1116 -24.52 19.35 -58.92
C THR A 1116 -23.22 19.61 -59.68
N VAL A 1117 -22.30 20.36 -59.08
CA VAL A 1117 -20.96 20.63 -59.61
C VAL A 1117 -19.90 20.10 -58.67
N VAL A 1118 -18.82 19.54 -59.21
CA VAL A 1118 -17.65 19.10 -58.44
C VAL A 1118 -16.41 19.78 -59.01
N ASP A 1119 -15.60 20.38 -58.16
CA ASP A 1119 -14.35 21.05 -58.51
C ASP A 1119 -13.18 20.07 -58.73
N THR A 1120 -12.04 20.55 -59.20
CA THR A 1120 -10.84 19.70 -59.41
C THR A 1120 -10.20 19.17 -58.13
N ASN A 1121 -10.58 19.69 -56.96
CA ASN A 1121 -10.12 19.26 -55.64
C ASN A 1121 -11.08 18.26 -54.98
N GLY A 1122 -12.23 17.96 -55.62
CA GLY A 1122 -13.26 17.05 -55.12
C GLY A 1122 -14.34 17.72 -54.27
N CYS A 1123 -14.31 19.05 -54.13
CA CYS A 1123 -15.31 19.84 -53.43
C CYS A 1123 -16.55 20.02 -54.31
N PHE A 1124 -17.75 19.89 -53.74
CA PHE A 1124 -18.99 19.96 -54.51
C PHE A 1124 -20.01 20.91 -53.88
N ASP A 1125 -20.93 21.38 -54.72
CA ASP A 1125 -22.11 22.15 -54.31
C ASP A 1125 -23.31 21.86 -55.24
N THR A 1126 -24.51 22.22 -54.80
CA THR A 1126 -25.77 21.92 -55.47
C THR A 1126 -26.75 23.08 -55.46
N VAL A 1127 -27.38 23.36 -56.60
CA VAL A 1127 -28.42 24.38 -56.74
C VAL A 1127 -29.61 23.83 -57.52
N SER A 1128 -30.82 24.31 -57.21
CA SER A 1128 -32.03 23.92 -57.96
C SER A 1128 -32.90 25.11 -58.35
N ARG A 1129 -33.55 25.01 -59.52
CA ARG A 1129 -34.43 26.03 -60.11
C ARG A 1129 -35.71 25.36 -60.64
N ARG A 1130 -36.85 26.03 -60.48
CA ARG A 1130 -38.12 25.60 -61.07
C ARG A 1130 -38.23 26.12 -62.50
N ILE A 1131 -38.69 25.26 -63.40
CA ILE A 1131 -38.99 25.55 -64.81
C ILE A 1131 -40.46 25.23 -65.07
N ASP A 1132 -41.18 26.12 -65.77
CA ASP A 1132 -42.60 25.95 -66.09
C ASP A 1132 -42.83 25.79 -67.61
N ILE A 1133 -43.54 24.73 -68.00
CA ILE A 1133 -43.89 24.37 -69.37
C ILE A 1133 -45.39 24.58 -69.57
N LEU A 1134 -45.74 25.63 -70.32
CA LEU A 1134 -47.11 26.11 -70.46
C LEU A 1134 -47.87 25.42 -71.61
N PRO A 1135 -49.19 25.23 -71.50
CA PRO A 1135 -50.02 24.84 -72.63
C PRO A 1135 -50.10 25.97 -73.67
N ASP A 1136 -50.33 25.61 -74.93
CA ASP A 1136 -50.48 26.54 -76.06
C ASP A 1136 -51.70 26.16 -76.90
N TYR A 1137 -52.10 27.00 -77.86
CA TYR A 1137 -53.26 26.78 -78.71
C TYR A 1137 -53.07 27.25 -80.15
N ILE A 1138 -53.86 26.69 -81.07
CA ILE A 1138 -53.89 27.09 -82.49
C ILE A 1138 -55.35 27.29 -82.91
N PHE A 1139 -55.63 28.35 -83.66
CA PHE A 1139 -56.95 28.65 -84.23
C PHE A 1139 -56.83 29.07 -85.70
N PHE A 1140 -57.65 28.48 -86.57
CA PHE A 1140 -57.72 28.79 -87.99
C PHE A 1140 -59.16 28.79 -88.51
N LEU A 1141 -59.49 29.78 -89.33
CA LEU A 1141 -60.75 29.88 -90.07
C LEU A 1141 -60.46 30.08 -91.57
N PRO A 1142 -61.12 29.35 -92.49
CA PRO A 1142 -61.12 29.73 -93.90
C PRO A 1142 -61.81 31.09 -94.12
N ASN A 1143 -61.70 31.65 -95.33
CA ASN A 1143 -62.31 32.94 -95.68
C ASN A 1143 -63.38 32.84 -96.79
N THR A 1144 -63.66 31.63 -97.27
CA THR A 1144 -64.63 31.32 -98.34
C THR A 1144 -65.15 29.90 -98.13
N PHE A 1145 -66.44 29.66 -98.38
CA PHE A 1145 -67.02 28.31 -98.44
C PHE A 1145 -68.20 28.25 -99.42
N THR A 1146 -68.57 27.03 -99.83
CA THR A 1146 -69.48 26.76 -100.95
C THR A 1146 -70.55 25.74 -100.59
N PRO A 1147 -71.56 26.09 -99.78
CA PRO A 1147 -72.64 25.18 -99.40
C PRO A 1147 -73.64 25.01 -100.56
N ASN A 1148 -73.31 24.08 -101.45
CA ASN A 1148 -74.00 23.75 -102.70
C ASN A 1148 -74.56 22.31 -102.74
N GLN A 1149 -74.35 21.51 -101.69
CA GLN A 1149 -74.72 20.10 -101.54
C GLN A 1149 -73.93 19.11 -102.43
N ASP A 1150 -72.70 19.46 -102.86
CA ASP A 1150 -71.76 18.51 -103.47
C ASP A 1150 -70.95 17.70 -102.44
N GLY A 1151 -70.98 18.11 -101.16
CA GLY A 1151 -70.32 17.46 -100.04
C GLY A 1151 -68.95 18.04 -99.68
N ILE A 1152 -68.49 19.08 -100.38
CA ILE A 1152 -67.18 19.72 -100.18
C ILE A 1152 -67.39 21.19 -99.78
N ASN A 1153 -66.77 21.61 -98.67
CA ASN A 1153 -66.90 22.97 -98.12
C ASN A 1153 -68.35 23.40 -97.82
N GLU A 1154 -69.22 22.45 -97.44
CA GLU A 1154 -70.60 22.69 -97.01
C GLU A 1154 -70.71 23.42 -95.67
N LEU A 1155 -69.67 23.30 -94.84
CA LEU A 1155 -69.65 23.77 -93.46
C LEU A 1155 -68.52 24.77 -93.26
N PHE A 1156 -68.87 25.94 -92.75
CA PHE A 1156 -67.93 26.95 -92.31
C PHE A 1156 -67.71 26.83 -90.80
N ILE A 1157 -66.62 26.18 -90.39
CA ILE A 1157 -66.30 25.83 -89.01
C ILE A 1157 -64.84 26.19 -88.67
N PRO A 1158 -64.48 26.51 -87.42
CA PRO A 1158 -63.09 26.62 -87.03
C PRO A 1158 -62.35 25.29 -86.99
N LEU A 1159 -61.06 25.36 -87.29
CA LEU A 1159 -60.09 24.32 -86.96
C LEU A 1159 -59.24 24.85 -85.82
N SER A 1160 -59.31 24.21 -84.65
CA SER A 1160 -58.56 24.63 -83.47
C SER A 1160 -58.14 23.48 -82.58
N THR A 1161 -57.03 23.66 -81.87
CA THR A 1161 -56.57 22.78 -80.78
C THR A 1161 -56.06 23.66 -79.63
N GLY A 1162 -56.13 23.18 -78.39
CA GLY A 1162 -55.77 23.97 -77.19
C GLY A 1162 -56.78 25.06 -76.78
N LEU A 1163 -57.95 25.11 -77.43
CA LEU A 1163 -59.08 25.93 -76.99
C LEU A 1163 -60.03 25.12 -76.09
N ASN A 1164 -60.59 25.80 -75.11
CA ASN A 1164 -61.53 25.26 -74.12
C ASN A 1164 -62.98 25.51 -74.59
N GLU A 1165 -63.80 24.46 -74.56
CA GLU A 1165 -65.23 24.52 -74.89
C GLU A 1165 -66.01 25.46 -73.95
N SER A 1166 -65.53 25.63 -72.72
CA SER A 1166 -66.17 26.46 -71.68
C SER A 1166 -66.07 27.97 -71.98
N GLY A 1167 -67.06 28.47 -72.72
CA GLY A 1167 -67.17 29.86 -73.14
C GLY A 1167 -67.04 30.07 -74.65
N TYR A 1168 -66.89 28.99 -75.44
CA TYR A 1168 -66.88 29.08 -76.90
C TYR A 1168 -68.22 29.63 -77.43
N ASN A 1169 -68.15 30.63 -78.30
CA ASN A 1169 -69.28 31.20 -79.02
C ASN A 1169 -68.84 31.60 -80.44
N PHE A 1170 -69.49 31.07 -81.45
CA PHE A 1170 -69.20 31.38 -82.86
C PHE A 1170 -70.43 32.00 -83.53
N TYR A 1171 -70.27 33.21 -84.06
CA TYR A 1171 -71.33 34.00 -84.69
C TYR A 1171 -70.99 34.32 -86.15
N ILE A 1172 -72.03 34.38 -86.99
CA ILE A 1172 -71.98 34.99 -88.32
C ILE A 1172 -72.98 36.14 -88.38
N PHE A 1173 -72.52 37.29 -88.89
CA PHE A 1173 -73.28 38.52 -89.03
C PHE A 1173 -73.42 38.95 -90.50
N THR A 1174 -74.56 39.55 -90.84
CA THR A 1174 -74.72 40.30 -92.10
C THR A 1174 -73.80 41.52 -92.13
N ARG A 1175 -73.63 42.11 -93.32
CA ARG A 1175 -72.92 43.41 -93.47
C ARG A 1175 -73.54 44.58 -92.68
N TRP A 1176 -74.74 44.40 -92.12
CA TRP A 1176 -75.46 45.41 -91.35
C TRP A 1176 -75.39 45.16 -89.83
N GLY A 1177 -74.77 44.05 -89.40
CA GLY A 1177 -74.59 43.69 -87.98
C GLY A 1177 -75.62 42.73 -87.41
N ASP A 1178 -76.57 42.22 -88.21
CA ASP A 1178 -77.55 41.23 -87.73
C ASP A 1178 -76.91 39.84 -87.62
N ALA A 1179 -76.99 39.20 -86.46
CA ALA A 1179 -76.55 37.82 -86.28
C ALA A 1179 -77.51 36.86 -87.00
N ILE A 1180 -76.99 36.04 -87.92
CA ILE A 1180 -77.78 35.07 -88.70
C ILE A 1180 -77.44 33.61 -88.40
N PHE A 1181 -76.33 33.38 -87.69
CA PHE A 1181 -75.93 32.10 -87.11
C PHE A 1181 -75.21 32.35 -85.80
N HIS A 1182 -75.44 31.48 -84.83
CA HIS A 1182 -74.73 31.41 -83.55
C HIS A 1182 -74.68 29.95 -83.10
N THR A 1183 -73.52 29.49 -82.63
CA THR A 1183 -73.39 28.24 -81.87
C THR A 1183 -72.44 28.41 -80.69
N THR A 1184 -72.58 27.52 -79.71
CA THR A 1184 -71.65 27.34 -78.58
C THR A 1184 -70.96 25.97 -78.59
N ASP A 1185 -71.22 25.13 -79.59
CA ASP A 1185 -70.48 23.88 -79.81
C ASP A 1185 -69.30 24.14 -80.75
N ILE A 1186 -68.09 23.77 -80.33
CA ILE A 1186 -66.87 23.95 -81.12
C ILE A 1186 -66.84 23.06 -82.37
N ASN A 1187 -67.66 22.00 -82.39
CA ASN A 1187 -67.80 21.05 -83.49
C ASN A 1187 -68.95 21.39 -84.45
N GLU A 1188 -69.69 22.48 -84.20
CA GLU A 1188 -70.75 22.97 -85.09
C GLU A 1188 -70.26 24.17 -85.92
N GLY A 1189 -70.68 24.21 -87.20
CA GLY A 1189 -70.32 25.28 -88.13
C GLY A 1189 -71.52 25.81 -88.91
N TRP A 1190 -71.30 26.89 -89.65
CA TRP A 1190 -72.34 27.54 -90.43
C TRP A 1190 -72.50 26.90 -91.81
N THR A 1191 -73.73 26.50 -92.17
CA THR A 1191 -74.08 25.90 -93.47
C THR A 1191 -74.54 26.92 -94.53
N GLY A 1192 -74.30 28.22 -94.28
CA GLY A 1192 -74.78 29.30 -95.16
C GLY A 1192 -76.29 29.56 -95.07
N LEU A 1193 -76.95 29.11 -94.00
CA LEU A 1193 -78.37 29.32 -93.76
C LEU A 1193 -78.58 30.41 -92.70
N ALA A 1194 -79.53 31.30 -92.92
CA ALA A 1194 -79.97 32.33 -91.98
C ALA A 1194 -81.22 31.87 -91.21
N ASN A 1195 -81.61 32.62 -90.18
CA ASN A 1195 -82.82 32.39 -89.39
C ASN A 1195 -82.91 30.94 -88.87
N ASN A 1196 -81.88 30.52 -88.13
CA ASN A 1196 -81.75 29.17 -87.52
C ASN A 1196 -81.96 28.02 -88.52
N GLY A 1197 -81.32 28.09 -89.69
CA GLY A 1197 -81.35 27.01 -90.67
C GLY A 1197 -82.57 26.98 -91.59
N THR A 1198 -83.44 27.99 -91.53
CA THR A 1198 -84.71 27.98 -92.30
C THR A 1198 -84.67 28.73 -93.62
N GLU A 1199 -83.72 29.65 -93.81
CA GLU A 1199 -83.63 30.48 -95.02
C GLU A 1199 -82.21 30.45 -95.63
N LEU A 1200 -82.11 30.52 -96.96
CA LEU A 1200 -80.83 30.64 -97.65
C LEU A 1200 -80.25 32.04 -97.47
N ALA A 1201 -79.09 32.15 -96.81
CA ALA A 1201 -78.33 33.40 -96.80
C ALA A 1201 -77.87 33.75 -98.24
N GLN A 1202 -77.88 35.05 -98.57
CA GLN A 1202 -77.53 35.54 -99.90
C GLN A 1202 -76.04 35.32 -100.21
N THR A 1203 -75.71 35.02 -101.47
CA THR A 1203 -74.31 35.00 -101.94
C THR A 1203 -73.65 36.36 -101.67
N GLY A 1204 -72.50 36.36 -100.97
CA GLY A 1204 -71.85 37.59 -100.54
C GLY A 1204 -70.88 37.43 -99.37
N VAL A 1205 -70.37 38.56 -98.87
CA VAL A 1205 -69.44 38.60 -97.75
C VAL A 1205 -70.18 38.83 -96.43
N TYR A 1206 -69.87 37.99 -95.45
CA TYR A 1206 -70.37 38.01 -94.08
C TYR A 1206 -69.22 38.26 -93.10
N VAL A 1207 -69.53 38.82 -91.93
CA VAL A 1207 -68.55 39.01 -90.85
C VAL A 1207 -68.72 37.88 -89.85
N TRP A 1208 -67.63 37.33 -89.33
CA TRP A 1208 -67.67 36.29 -88.31
C TRP A 1208 -66.93 36.71 -87.04
N LEU A 1209 -67.34 36.13 -85.92
CA LEU A 1209 -66.79 36.34 -84.58
C LEU A 1209 -66.72 35.00 -83.86
N VAL A 1210 -65.54 34.60 -83.39
CA VAL A 1210 -65.37 33.54 -82.41
C VAL A 1210 -64.88 34.16 -81.10
N LEU A 1211 -65.58 33.86 -80.01
CA LEU A 1211 -65.11 34.02 -78.64
C LEU A 1211 -64.79 32.63 -78.09
N SER A 1212 -63.70 32.46 -77.37
CA SER A 1212 -63.33 31.20 -76.72
C SER A 1212 -62.38 31.47 -75.55
N LYS A 1213 -61.94 30.42 -74.86
CA LYS A 1213 -60.80 30.48 -73.93
C LYS A 1213 -59.73 29.50 -74.39
N ASP A 1214 -58.48 29.75 -74.05
CA ASP A 1214 -57.44 28.71 -74.14
C ASP A 1214 -57.49 27.77 -72.94
N LEU A 1215 -56.64 26.73 -72.95
CA LEU A 1215 -56.43 25.84 -71.81
C LEU A 1215 -55.86 26.56 -70.57
N GLY A 1216 -55.20 27.71 -70.72
CA GLY A 1216 -54.79 28.59 -69.63
C GLY A 1216 -55.93 29.43 -69.02
N GLY A 1217 -57.12 29.40 -69.63
CA GLY A 1217 -58.30 30.13 -69.19
C GLY A 1217 -58.40 31.59 -69.67
N ALA A 1218 -57.46 32.07 -70.48
CA ALA A 1218 -57.50 33.42 -71.04
C ALA A 1218 -58.54 33.51 -72.16
N ASN A 1219 -59.32 34.61 -72.21
CA ASN A 1219 -60.34 34.79 -73.24
C ASN A 1219 -59.73 35.28 -74.55
N HIS A 1220 -60.12 34.64 -75.66
CA HIS A 1220 -59.70 34.98 -77.01
C HIS A 1220 -60.88 35.41 -77.86
N GLN A 1221 -60.65 36.41 -78.71
CA GLN A 1221 -61.62 36.93 -79.67
C GLN A 1221 -61.00 36.98 -81.06
N TYR A 1222 -61.57 36.22 -81.99
CA TYR A 1222 -61.21 36.21 -83.40
C TYR A 1222 -62.34 36.82 -84.22
N THR A 1223 -62.01 37.69 -85.17
CA THR A 1223 -62.98 38.22 -86.13
C THR A 1223 -62.40 38.23 -87.52
N GLY A 1224 -63.27 38.11 -88.51
CA GLY A 1224 -62.88 38.21 -89.91
C GLY A 1224 -64.10 38.25 -90.81
N HIS A 1225 -63.87 37.94 -92.09
CA HIS A 1225 -64.93 37.84 -93.07
C HIS A 1225 -64.91 36.48 -93.77
N VAL A 1226 -66.08 36.05 -94.22
CA VAL A 1226 -66.27 34.85 -95.04
C VAL A 1226 -67.08 35.20 -96.27
N THR A 1227 -66.61 34.77 -97.44
CA THR A 1227 -67.37 34.83 -98.68
C THR A 1227 -68.20 33.56 -98.82
N LEU A 1228 -69.53 33.71 -98.72
CA LEU A 1228 -70.48 32.66 -99.06
C LEU A 1228 -70.70 32.67 -100.58
N ILE A 1229 -70.32 31.57 -101.24
CA ILE A 1229 -70.51 31.37 -102.68
C ILE A 1229 -71.49 30.20 -102.90
N ARG A 1230 -72.41 30.34 -103.86
CA ARG A 1230 -73.40 29.34 -104.28
C ARG A 1230 -73.63 29.44 -105.77
#